data_AF-A0AA40SY22-F1
#
_entry.id   AF-A0AA40SY22-F1
#
_cell.length_a   1.000
_cell.length_b   1.000
_cell.length_c   1.000
_cell.angle_alpha   90.00
_cell.angle_beta   90.00
_cell.angle_gamma   90.00
#
_symmetry.space_group_name_H-M   'P 1'
#
loop_
_entity.id
_entity.type
_entity.pdbx_description
1 polymer ?
#
loop_
_entity_poly.entity_id
_entity_poly.type
_entity_poly.pdbx_seq_one_letter_code
_entity_poly.pdbx_strand_id
1 'polypeptide(L)'
;MTFKVTGRIYEAESGLGIPNLIVEAFDKDTVKKDKLGQVKTNSTGTFEINYTEADFKGKFEKFEGNPDLFLIVKTADSSKVLFSTEKNIRPDATTHEHFDVPIPQAEIVHKPSKNAKEFLKILIGIAWIDGVLEPEEKEFLQGVAQQKGLTEDPEIKTLLSNNQPVKPEECYSWLQAYLGNYPDEKDFQELYEALNSLMYTEGVLDAKEKELIQTLALATAAPAGTRPSTLQRRFMSALMDSKFLANVLQMERSSIVNKGPSVTGYYARVPYQILSRLSTTARVNILAEDMADFYLTDNFAPVKQEITADNLTVIGELPQELNGIFLRNGPNPQFEPIGLHHWLDGDGMLHAVNISNGKASYRNRYIRTEGFEIEQKQGKAIWPGLLNLPRFDAPYGLMMKNTANTSTIWHAGKLLALWEAGAPYEIRLPDLETVGVHTFDGKLASTFTAHPKVDAQTGEMIVIGFAPIAPPYLEYSVVSAEGKMLRTVPIDIPAPVMMHDFAITEHYTLFLDMPLVFSPMRIMQDQLPIKFEKQNPSRIGIVHRHGDNRTIRWFNISTCMLYHVANAWEEGNEVVLIATRAPDTYLFIPQKDNGEGGDTEFEHFRLYLYRINLATGVVKEQLLNSNDTATEFPRINDDLTGRKTRYVYASRQATYMRPRLLLDGLLKYDLETGSTQVHEFGRGRFGGDSVFAPRPGATSEDDGWLLTMVWDALAKKSELLVVDARNITAPPVARIIMPQRVPYGFHGNWVSEAQMATR
;
A
#
# COMPACT_ATOMS: atom_id res chain seq x y z
N MET A 1 12.52 47.67 -14.54
CA MET A 1 12.89 46.44 -13.82
C MET A 1 11.62 45.66 -13.50
N THR A 2 11.67 44.32 -13.47
CA THR A 2 10.51 43.48 -13.09
C THR A 2 10.69 43.01 -11.65
N PHE A 3 9.66 43.21 -10.84
CA PHE A 3 9.59 42.80 -9.45
C PHE A 3 8.62 41.63 -9.32
N LYS A 4 8.88 40.76 -8.33
CA LYS A 4 8.12 39.53 -8.14
C LYS A 4 7.83 39.27 -6.68
N VAL A 5 6.55 39.17 -6.34
CA VAL A 5 6.09 38.71 -5.02
C VAL A 5 5.56 37.30 -5.15
N THR A 6 6.13 36.39 -4.37
CA THR A 6 5.64 35.01 -4.23
C THR A 6 5.20 34.76 -2.80
N GLY A 7 4.50 33.67 -2.58
CA GLY A 7 4.13 33.31 -1.23
C GLY A 7 3.21 32.12 -1.14
N ARG A 8 2.84 31.80 0.09
CA ARG A 8 1.85 30.78 0.41
C ARG A 8 0.83 31.32 1.39
N ILE A 9 -0.43 31.10 1.07
CA ILE A 9 -1.55 31.30 1.99
C ILE A 9 -1.93 29.94 2.55
N TYR A 10 -1.90 29.77 3.87
CA TYR A 10 -2.15 28.49 4.52
C TYR A 10 -2.96 28.65 5.79
N GLU A 11 -3.64 27.59 6.20
CA GLU A 11 -4.39 27.57 7.46
C GLU A 11 -3.40 27.48 8.62
N ALA A 12 -3.55 28.39 9.60
CA ALA A 12 -2.59 28.55 10.70
C ALA A 12 -2.44 27.27 11.55
N GLU A 13 -3.53 26.51 11.71
CA GLU A 13 -3.61 25.35 12.59
C GLU A 13 -3.14 24.05 11.92
N SER A 14 -3.38 23.89 10.62
CA SER A 14 -3.04 22.66 9.88
C SER A 14 -1.80 22.77 9.00
N GLY A 15 -1.37 23.99 8.68
CA GLY A 15 -0.28 24.24 7.73
C GLY A 15 -0.62 23.90 6.28
N LEU A 16 -1.88 23.56 5.98
CA LEU A 16 -2.34 23.23 4.63
C LEU A 16 -2.56 24.50 3.81
N GLY A 17 -2.18 24.45 2.54
CA GLY A 17 -2.36 25.59 1.64
C GLY A 17 -3.81 25.78 1.25
N ILE A 18 -4.28 27.04 1.19
CA ILE A 18 -5.69 27.35 0.92
C ILE A 18 -5.84 27.74 -0.56
N PRO A 19 -6.52 26.93 -1.39
CA PRO A 19 -6.68 27.22 -2.81
C PRO A 19 -7.76 28.26 -3.08
N ASN A 20 -7.73 28.85 -4.28
CA ASN A 20 -8.76 29.75 -4.82
C ASN A 20 -8.97 31.06 -4.05
N LEU A 21 -8.05 31.48 -3.19
CA LEU A 21 -8.09 32.80 -2.56
C LEU A 21 -7.51 33.86 -3.50
N ILE A 22 -8.07 35.06 -3.46
CA ILE A 22 -7.52 36.20 -4.20
C ILE A 22 -6.45 36.87 -3.34
N VAL A 23 -5.23 36.95 -3.84
CA VAL A 23 -4.13 37.70 -3.21
C VAL A 23 -3.88 38.94 -4.03
N GLU A 24 -3.92 40.10 -3.38
CA GLU A 24 -3.62 41.40 -3.97
C GLU A 24 -2.36 41.97 -3.32
N ALA A 25 -1.41 42.42 -4.13
CA ALA A 25 -0.22 43.13 -3.66
C ALA A 25 -0.40 44.64 -3.83
N PHE A 26 0.03 45.40 -2.84
CA PHE A 26 -0.07 46.85 -2.81
C PHE A 26 1.26 47.48 -2.40
N ASP A 27 1.52 48.66 -2.96
CA ASP A 27 2.46 49.62 -2.42
C ASP A 27 1.74 50.59 -1.48
N LYS A 28 2.41 50.95 -0.37
CA LYS A 28 1.87 51.84 0.65
C LYS A 28 2.60 53.17 0.64
N ASP A 29 2.14 54.08 -0.20
CA ASP A 29 2.62 55.45 -0.20
C ASP A 29 1.92 56.30 0.86
N THR A 30 2.57 57.42 1.21
CA THR A 30 2.11 58.37 2.23
C THR A 30 0.71 58.95 1.93
N VAL A 31 0.26 58.90 0.67
CA VAL A 31 -0.96 59.56 0.19
C VAL A 31 -1.97 58.60 -0.47
N LYS A 32 -1.53 57.47 -1.02
CA LYS A 32 -2.38 56.53 -1.77
C LYS A 32 -1.88 55.09 -1.63
N LYS A 33 -2.79 54.11 -1.77
CA LYS A 33 -2.44 52.68 -1.86
C LYS A 33 -2.52 52.29 -3.32
N ASP A 34 -1.39 51.97 -3.93
CA ASP A 34 -1.34 51.59 -5.33
C ASP A 34 -1.32 50.06 -5.47
N LYS A 35 -2.27 49.53 -6.25
CA LYS A 35 -2.43 48.09 -6.44
C LYS A 35 -1.47 47.62 -7.52
N LEU A 36 -0.51 46.77 -7.15
CA LEU A 36 0.55 46.27 -8.03
C LEU A 36 0.10 45.08 -8.86
N GLY A 37 -0.78 44.25 -8.30
CA GLY A 37 -1.30 43.08 -9.01
C GLY A 37 -2.19 42.21 -8.15
N GLN A 38 -2.82 41.22 -8.80
CA GLN A 38 -3.63 40.21 -8.11
C GLN A 38 -3.51 38.84 -8.78
N VAL A 39 -3.68 37.78 -8.00
CA VAL A 39 -3.69 36.41 -8.51
C VAL A 39 -4.54 35.51 -7.61
N LYS A 40 -5.01 34.37 -8.13
CA LYS A 40 -5.63 33.31 -7.32
C LYS A 40 -4.58 32.32 -6.83
N THR A 41 -4.67 31.89 -5.57
CA THR A 41 -3.84 30.79 -5.06
C THR A 41 -4.16 29.48 -5.77
N ASN A 42 -3.13 28.68 -6.06
CA ASN A 42 -3.29 27.36 -6.66
C ASN A 42 -3.70 26.28 -5.63
N SER A 43 -3.76 25.01 -6.04
CA SER A 43 -4.14 23.87 -5.19
C SER A 43 -3.32 23.70 -3.89
N THR A 44 -2.13 24.29 -3.82
CA THR A 44 -1.22 24.24 -2.67
C THR A 44 -1.18 25.54 -1.86
N GLY A 45 -2.07 26.48 -2.17
CA GLY A 45 -2.12 27.80 -1.55
C GLY A 45 -1.02 28.76 -2.01
N THR A 46 -0.21 28.40 -3.00
CA THR A 46 0.90 29.23 -3.47
C THR A 46 0.45 30.24 -4.53
N PHE A 47 1.15 31.38 -4.59
CA PHE A 47 0.86 32.46 -5.52
C PHE A 47 2.13 33.16 -6.02
N GLU A 48 2.03 33.81 -7.19
CA GLU A 48 3.07 34.66 -7.76
C GLU A 48 2.42 35.89 -8.43
N ILE A 49 2.90 37.09 -8.09
CA ILE A 49 2.48 38.36 -8.67
C ILE A 49 3.73 39.05 -9.22
N ASN A 50 3.71 39.36 -10.52
CA ASN A 50 4.76 40.11 -11.20
C ASN A 50 4.28 41.54 -11.47
N TYR A 51 5.12 42.53 -11.20
CA TYR A 51 4.84 43.95 -11.43
C TYR A 51 6.13 44.70 -11.81
N THR A 52 6.02 45.97 -12.18
CA THR A 52 7.10 46.79 -12.74
C THR A 52 7.18 48.14 -12.04
N GLU A 53 8.27 48.88 -12.27
CA GLU A 53 8.43 50.24 -11.73
C GLU A 53 7.28 51.19 -12.11
N ALA A 54 6.63 50.97 -13.25
CA ALA A 54 5.52 51.80 -13.69
C ALA A 54 4.24 51.59 -12.84
N ASP A 55 4.16 50.48 -12.11
CA ASP A 55 2.99 50.13 -11.30
C ASP A 55 3.00 50.79 -9.92
N PHE A 56 4.15 51.32 -9.48
CA PHE A 56 4.29 52.01 -8.20
C PHE A 56 4.91 53.41 -8.27
N LYS A 57 5.70 53.75 -9.30
CA LYS A 57 6.25 55.11 -9.42
C LYS A 57 5.30 56.04 -10.15
N GLY A 58 4.70 56.98 -9.42
CA GLY A 58 3.80 57.99 -9.98
C GLY A 58 4.47 58.92 -11.01
N LYS A 59 3.69 59.50 -11.93
CA LYS A 59 4.20 60.50 -12.91
C LYS A 59 4.76 61.78 -12.28
N PHE A 60 4.50 62.03 -10.98
CA PHE A 60 4.87 63.24 -10.27
C PHE A 60 5.82 62.99 -9.07
N GLU A 61 6.06 61.75 -8.67
CA GLU A 61 7.01 61.38 -7.60
C GLU A 61 8.37 60.95 -8.18
N LYS A 62 9.20 61.93 -8.55
CA LYS A 62 10.56 61.70 -9.08
C LYS A 62 11.57 61.09 -8.08
N PHE A 63 11.15 60.81 -6.84
CA PHE A 63 12.03 60.37 -5.74
C PHE A 63 11.47 59.19 -4.93
N GLU A 64 10.49 58.44 -5.45
CA GLU A 64 10.06 57.19 -4.81
C GLU A 64 11.15 56.11 -4.90
N GLY A 65 11.42 55.50 -3.74
CA GLY A 65 12.38 54.41 -3.56
C GLY A 65 11.87 53.08 -4.11
N ASN A 66 12.19 51.99 -3.41
CA ASN A 66 11.57 50.70 -3.66
C ASN A 66 10.18 50.66 -2.99
N PRO A 67 9.25 49.79 -3.43
CA PRO A 67 7.89 49.78 -2.91
C PRO A 67 7.82 49.23 -1.48
N ASP A 68 6.89 49.77 -0.69
CA ASP A 68 6.55 49.37 0.67
C ASP A 68 5.40 48.34 0.63
N LEU A 69 5.77 47.07 0.51
CA LEU A 69 4.83 46.01 0.16
C LEU A 69 3.96 45.51 1.31
N PHE A 70 2.67 45.37 1.03
CA PHE A 70 1.76 44.55 1.83
C PHE A 70 0.76 43.81 0.95
N LEU A 71 0.15 42.76 1.52
CA LEU A 71 -0.81 41.89 0.86
C LEU A 71 -2.19 42.00 1.49
N ILE A 72 -3.22 41.90 0.65
CA ILE A 72 -4.59 41.66 1.07
C ILE A 72 -5.04 40.33 0.49
N VAL A 73 -5.52 39.43 1.35
CA VAL A 73 -6.08 38.13 0.99
C VAL A 73 -7.59 38.21 1.09
N LYS A 74 -8.29 37.81 0.03
CA LYS A 74 -9.76 37.83 -0.06
C LYS A 74 -10.33 36.47 -0.45
N THR A 75 -11.62 36.29 -0.21
CA THR A 75 -12.40 35.15 -0.70
C THR A 75 -12.40 35.07 -2.23
N ALA A 76 -12.74 33.90 -2.78
CA ALA A 76 -12.70 33.61 -4.22
C ALA A 76 -13.59 34.54 -5.08
N ASP A 77 -14.66 35.07 -4.48
CA ASP A 77 -15.62 36.02 -5.03
C ASP A 77 -15.25 37.50 -4.74
N SER A 78 -14.12 37.73 -4.05
CA SER A 78 -13.65 39.05 -3.60
C SER A 78 -14.59 39.79 -2.62
N SER A 79 -15.60 39.11 -2.06
CA SER A 79 -16.61 39.75 -1.20
C SER A 79 -16.11 40.04 0.23
N LYS A 80 -15.18 39.24 0.75
CA LYS A 80 -14.62 39.40 2.09
C LYS A 80 -13.08 39.43 2.07
N VAL A 81 -12.50 40.35 2.83
CA VAL A 81 -11.05 40.33 3.17
C VAL A 81 -10.85 39.34 4.33
N LEU A 82 -10.05 38.31 4.09
CA LEU A 82 -9.72 37.27 5.07
C LEU A 82 -8.51 37.66 5.92
N PHE A 83 -7.55 38.38 5.33
CA PHE A 83 -6.34 38.79 6.02
C PHE A 83 -5.68 39.97 5.31
N SER A 84 -4.98 40.82 6.06
CA SER A 84 -4.19 41.92 5.52
C SER A 84 -2.87 42.02 6.27
N THR A 85 -1.76 42.05 5.53
CA THR A 85 -0.44 42.31 6.12
C THR A 85 -0.14 43.79 6.24
N GLU A 86 -1.11 44.69 6.05
CA GLU A 86 -0.90 46.15 6.08
C GLU A 86 -0.37 46.67 7.43
N LYS A 87 -0.54 45.90 8.52
CA LYS A 87 0.05 46.22 9.83
C LYS A 87 1.54 45.84 9.93
N ASN A 88 2.02 44.99 9.02
CA ASN A 88 3.40 44.48 8.93
C ASN A 88 3.90 44.66 7.49
N ILE A 89 4.03 45.92 7.07
CA ILE A 89 4.52 46.30 5.75
C ILE A 89 6.00 45.90 5.63
N ARG A 90 6.42 45.47 4.45
CA ARG A 90 7.84 45.28 4.12
C ARG A 90 8.37 46.54 3.43
N PRO A 91 9.11 47.40 4.13
CA PRO A 91 9.63 48.60 3.51
C PRO A 91 10.76 48.29 2.53
N ASP A 92 10.94 49.15 1.53
CA ASP A 92 12.05 49.09 0.56
C ASP A 92 12.21 47.72 -0.14
N ALA A 93 11.10 47.11 -0.57
CA ALA A 93 11.09 45.75 -1.10
C ALA A 93 12.03 45.54 -2.29
N THR A 94 12.72 44.40 -2.31
CA THR A 94 13.67 44.05 -3.38
C THR A 94 12.95 43.53 -4.62
N THR A 95 13.70 43.19 -5.68
CA THR A 95 13.12 42.61 -6.90
C THR A 95 12.41 41.28 -6.69
N HIS A 96 12.66 40.59 -5.56
CA HIS A 96 11.97 39.36 -5.22
C HIS A 96 11.62 39.28 -3.74
N GLU A 97 10.32 39.22 -3.43
CA GLU A 97 9.82 39.10 -2.06
C GLU A 97 8.97 37.84 -1.88
N HIS A 98 9.03 37.26 -0.70
CA HIS A 98 8.30 36.03 -0.36
C HIS A 98 7.44 36.19 0.91
N PHE A 99 6.13 35.96 0.81
CA PHE A 99 5.18 36.10 1.92
C PHE A 99 4.52 34.77 2.30
N ASP A 100 4.67 34.38 3.55
CA ASP A 100 3.92 33.27 4.15
C ASP A 100 2.85 33.82 5.07
N VAL A 101 1.58 33.63 4.69
CA VAL A 101 0.43 34.24 5.36
C VAL A 101 -0.45 33.16 5.98
N PRO A 102 -0.40 32.99 7.31
CA PRO A 102 -1.31 32.10 8.02
C PRO A 102 -2.69 32.75 8.15
N ILE A 103 -3.74 32.03 7.76
CA ILE A 103 -5.14 32.42 7.96
C ILE A 103 -5.71 31.57 9.10
N PRO A 104 -6.19 32.17 10.20
CA PRO A 104 -6.85 31.41 11.25
C PRO A 104 -8.09 30.68 10.72
N GLN A 105 -8.33 29.45 11.15
CA GLN A 105 -9.47 28.65 10.71
C GLN A 105 -10.81 29.40 10.79
N ALA A 106 -11.02 30.21 11.83
CA ALA A 106 -12.23 31.00 12.04
C ALA A 106 -12.52 32.02 10.91
N GLU A 107 -11.49 32.51 10.20
CA GLU A 107 -11.66 33.50 9.13
C GLU A 107 -12.03 32.88 7.79
N ILE A 108 -11.59 31.63 7.54
CA ILE A 108 -11.84 30.84 6.33
C ILE A 108 -13.31 30.39 6.27
N VAL A 109 -13.94 30.23 7.43
CA VAL A 109 -15.35 29.80 7.55
C VAL A 109 -16.28 30.99 7.28
N HIS A 110 -16.43 31.35 6.01
CA HIS A 110 -17.69 31.92 5.55
C HIS A 110 -18.38 30.90 4.65
N LYS A 111 -19.32 30.20 5.28
CA LYS A 111 -20.29 29.29 4.66
C LYS A 111 -20.87 29.92 3.38
N PRO A 112 -20.87 29.22 2.22
CA PRO A 112 -21.87 29.53 1.21
C PRO A 112 -23.24 29.48 1.88
N SER A 113 -24.12 30.42 1.57
CA SER A 113 -25.50 30.40 2.06
C SER A 113 -26.05 28.98 1.87
N LYS A 114 -26.43 28.34 2.99
CA LYS A 114 -26.93 26.97 3.04
C LYS A 114 -27.79 26.71 1.83
N ASN A 115 -27.35 25.83 0.94
CA ASN A 115 -28.02 25.60 -0.34
C ASN A 115 -29.35 24.89 -0.03
N ALA A 116 -30.38 25.69 0.26
CA ALA A 116 -31.69 25.21 0.70
C ALA A 116 -32.31 24.26 -0.32
N LYS A 117 -31.88 24.40 -1.58
CA LYS A 117 -32.21 23.53 -2.68
C LYS A 117 -31.61 22.14 -2.51
N GLU A 118 -30.32 22.04 -2.23
CA GLU A 118 -29.65 20.75 -1.99
C GLU A 118 -30.18 20.08 -0.70
N PHE A 119 -30.46 20.88 0.34
CA PHE A 119 -31.13 20.39 1.54
C PHE A 119 -32.47 19.71 1.22
N LEU A 120 -33.32 20.37 0.43
CA LEU A 120 -34.63 19.84 0.07
C LEU A 120 -34.52 18.62 -0.87
N LYS A 121 -33.53 18.62 -1.78
CA LYS A 121 -33.26 17.48 -2.67
C LYS A 121 -32.84 16.23 -1.90
N ILE A 122 -32.05 16.38 -0.83
CA ILE A 122 -31.68 15.28 0.07
C ILE A 122 -32.93 14.70 0.75
N LEU A 123 -33.83 15.56 1.26
CA LEU A 123 -35.08 15.10 1.88
C LEU A 123 -35.98 14.36 0.89
N ILE A 124 -36.11 14.87 -0.34
CA ILE A 124 -36.88 14.19 -1.40
C ILE A 124 -36.25 12.83 -1.74
N GLY A 125 -34.94 12.77 -1.89
CA GLY A 125 -34.24 11.51 -2.18
C GLY A 125 -34.39 10.45 -1.09
N ILE A 126 -34.60 10.87 0.16
CA ILE A 126 -34.81 9.97 1.30
C ILE A 126 -36.28 9.55 1.44
N ALA A 127 -37.25 10.42 1.17
CA ALA A 127 -38.66 10.00 1.10
C ALA A 127 -38.88 8.92 0.03
N TRP A 128 -38.06 8.89 -1.02
CA TRP A 128 -38.08 7.84 -2.04
C TRP A 128 -37.47 6.49 -1.59
N ILE A 129 -37.01 6.33 -0.33
CA ILE A 129 -36.26 5.15 0.14
C ILE A 129 -37.04 3.84 -0.01
N ASP A 130 -38.37 3.89 0.13
CA ASP A 130 -39.25 2.73 -0.04
C ASP A 130 -39.86 2.63 -1.45
N GLY A 131 -39.42 3.51 -2.36
CA GLY A 131 -39.72 3.45 -3.79
C GLY A 131 -41.09 4.01 -4.17
N VAL A 132 -41.78 4.65 -3.24
CA VAL A 132 -43.00 5.43 -3.44
C VAL A 132 -42.85 6.69 -2.60
N LEU A 133 -43.26 7.84 -3.16
CA LEU A 133 -43.38 9.08 -2.40
C LEU A 133 -44.84 9.25 -1.98
N GLU A 134 -45.12 9.05 -0.70
CA GLU A 134 -46.49 9.04 -0.19
C GLU A 134 -47.10 10.46 -0.15
N PRO A 135 -48.44 10.60 -0.22
CA PRO A 135 -49.11 11.91 -0.22
C PRO A 135 -48.74 12.80 0.97
N GLU A 136 -48.59 12.21 2.16
CA GLU A 136 -48.26 12.89 3.42
C GLU A 136 -46.82 13.40 3.44
N GLU A 137 -45.85 12.62 2.94
CA GLU A 137 -44.46 13.04 2.77
C GLU A 137 -44.36 14.17 1.74
N LYS A 138 -45.14 14.06 0.66
CA LYS A 138 -45.22 15.09 -0.37
C LYS A 138 -45.77 16.40 0.17
N GLU A 139 -46.79 16.37 1.04
CA GLU A 139 -47.32 17.56 1.71
C GLU A 139 -46.29 18.19 2.65
N PHE A 140 -45.56 17.38 3.42
CA PHE A 140 -44.46 17.86 4.27
C PHE A 140 -43.34 18.50 3.45
N LEU A 141 -42.86 17.84 2.40
CA LEU A 141 -41.80 18.35 1.52
C LEU A 141 -42.23 19.63 0.79
N GLN A 142 -43.52 19.76 0.42
CA GLN A 142 -44.10 21.00 -0.10
C GLN A 142 -44.11 22.12 0.96
N GLY A 143 -44.41 21.80 2.21
CA GLY A 143 -44.32 22.73 3.34
C GLY A 143 -42.88 23.22 3.59
N VAL A 144 -41.90 22.31 3.55
CA VAL A 144 -40.46 22.65 3.65
C VAL A 144 -40.02 23.49 2.45
N ALA A 145 -40.49 23.18 1.24
CA ALA A 145 -40.24 23.98 0.04
C ALA A 145 -40.79 25.40 0.18
N GLN A 146 -41.98 25.57 0.75
CA GLN A 146 -42.58 26.88 1.01
C GLN A 146 -41.79 27.68 2.05
N GLN A 147 -41.42 27.04 3.17
CA GLN A 147 -40.64 27.67 4.24
C GLN A 147 -39.25 28.13 3.75
N LYS A 148 -38.64 27.38 2.84
CA LYS A 148 -37.33 27.68 2.25
C LYS A 148 -37.41 28.52 0.96
N GLY A 149 -38.61 28.92 0.52
CA GLY A 149 -38.81 29.79 -0.65
C GLY A 149 -38.55 29.12 -2.01
N LEU A 150 -38.63 27.79 -2.09
CA LEU A 150 -38.30 26.98 -3.27
C LEU A 150 -39.52 26.44 -4.01
N THR A 151 -40.73 26.84 -3.62
CA THR A 151 -41.99 26.34 -4.22
C THR A 151 -42.02 26.51 -5.74
N GLU A 152 -41.42 27.56 -6.27
CA GLU A 152 -41.37 27.89 -7.70
C GLU A 152 -40.10 27.39 -8.43
N ASP A 153 -39.19 26.70 -7.74
CA ASP A 153 -37.98 26.16 -8.36
C ASP A 153 -38.32 25.01 -9.33
N PRO A 154 -37.89 25.08 -10.61
CA PRO A 154 -38.27 24.09 -11.63
C PRO A 154 -37.80 22.66 -11.31
N GLU A 155 -36.65 22.52 -10.66
CA GLU A 155 -36.05 21.22 -10.34
C GLU A 155 -36.77 20.58 -9.15
N ILE A 156 -37.06 21.37 -8.12
CA ILE A 156 -37.87 20.93 -6.96
C ILE A 156 -39.29 20.57 -7.40
N LYS A 157 -39.92 21.40 -8.24
CA LYS A 157 -41.25 21.08 -8.82
C LYS A 157 -41.23 19.74 -9.55
N THR A 158 -40.19 19.49 -10.35
CA THR A 158 -40.02 18.26 -11.11
C THR A 158 -39.83 17.04 -10.20
N LEU A 159 -38.99 17.16 -9.18
CA LEU A 159 -38.73 16.09 -8.20
C LEU A 159 -39.95 15.74 -7.35
N LEU A 160 -40.81 16.73 -7.04
CA LEU A 160 -42.06 16.51 -6.31
C LEU A 160 -43.23 16.06 -7.22
N SER A 161 -43.14 16.28 -8.54
CA SER A 161 -44.20 15.93 -9.50
C SER A 161 -44.00 14.58 -10.19
N ASN A 162 -42.76 14.13 -10.36
CA ASN A 162 -42.45 12.91 -11.11
C ASN A 162 -42.38 11.68 -10.19
N ASN A 163 -42.97 10.56 -10.64
CA ASN A 163 -42.77 9.22 -10.06
C ASN A 163 -41.42 8.60 -10.52
N GLN A 164 -40.37 9.41 -10.66
CA GLN A 164 -39.05 8.88 -11.00
C GLN A 164 -38.22 8.71 -9.73
N PRO A 165 -37.71 7.49 -9.46
CA PRO A 165 -36.85 7.26 -8.31
C PRO A 165 -35.55 8.06 -8.47
N VAL A 166 -35.14 8.72 -7.40
CA VAL A 166 -33.88 9.44 -7.33
C VAL A 166 -32.72 8.44 -7.33
N LYS A 167 -31.71 8.66 -8.19
CA LYS A 167 -30.57 7.74 -8.27
C LYS A 167 -29.56 7.99 -7.15
N PRO A 168 -28.83 6.97 -6.68
CA PRO A 168 -27.83 7.12 -5.64
C PRO A 168 -26.80 8.21 -5.94
N GLU A 169 -26.28 8.25 -7.17
CA GLU A 169 -25.23 9.19 -7.57
C GLU A 169 -25.69 10.66 -7.46
N GLU A 170 -26.98 10.90 -7.64
CA GLU A 170 -27.60 12.21 -7.49
C GLU A 170 -27.64 12.59 -6.01
N CYS A 171 -28.12 11.71 -5.14
CA CYS A 171 -28.10 11.92 -3.68
C CYS A 171 -26.70 12.18 -3.12
N TYR A 172 -25.67 11.48 -3.62
CA TYR A 172 -24.28 11.73 -3.26
C TYR A 172 -23.81 13.13 -3.61
N SER A 173 -24.11 13.56 -4.83
CA SER A 173 -23.74 14.88 -5.30
C SER A 173 -24.40 15.97 -4.46
N TRP A 174 -25.64 15.76 -4.01
CA TRP A 174 -26.40 16.71 -3.20
C TRP A 174 -25.89 16.77 -1.76
N LEU A 175 -25.59 15.63 -1.14
CA LEU A 175 -24.98 15.56 0.20
C LEU A 175 -23.60 16.22 0.22
N GLN A 176 -22.77 15.94 -0.77
CA GLN A 176 -21.46 16.57 -0.89
C GLN A 176 -21.58 18.08 -1.15
N ALA A 177 -22.56 18.51 -1.93
CA ALA A 177 -22.84 19.93 -2.17
C ALA A 177 -23.41 20.64 -0.95
N TYR A 178 -24.19 19.96 -0.11
CA TYR A 178 -24.79 20.53 1.12
C TYR A 178 -23.79 20.60 2.29
N LEU A 179 -23.05 19.51 2.54
CA LEU A 179 -22.10 19.40 3.66
C LEU A 179 -20.73 20.01 3.33
N GLY A 180 -20.36 20.07 2.05
CA GLY A 180 -19.04 20.52 1.63
C GLY A 180 -17.89 19.68 2.20
N ASN A 181 -16.68 20.23 2.13
CA ASN A 181 -15.47 19.55 2.62
C ASN A 181 -15.29 19.66 4.14
N TYR A 182 -16.04 20.56 4.82
CA TYR A 182 -15.90 20.86 6.25
C TYR A 182 -17.26 21.25 6.89
N PRO A 183 -18.22 20.32 7.01
CA PRO A 183 -19.53 20.58 7.64
C PRO A 183 -19.41 20.82 9.16
N ASP A 184 -20.25 21.71 9.71
CA ASP A 184 -20.33 21.93 11.15
C ASP A 184 -21.42 21.10 11.83
N GLU A 185 -21.35 20.96 13.15
CA GLU A 185 -22.28 20.15 13.96
C GLU A 185 -23.75 20.60 13.79
N LYS A 186 -23.97 21.88 13.50
CA LYS A 186 -25.30 22.46 13.29
C LYS A 186 -25.91 22.04 11.95
N ASP A 187 -25.09 21.85 10.92
CA ASP A 187 -25.56 21.37 9.61
C ASP A 187 -25.97 19.90 9.66
N PHE A 188 -25.28 19.10 10.47
CA PHE A 188 -25.68 17.71 10.76
C PHE A 188 -26.96 17.65 11.58
N GLN A 189 -27.12 18.51 12.59
CA GLN A 189 -28.35 18.56 13.38
C GLN A 189 -29.55 19.05 12.56
N GLU A 190 -29.39 20.05 11.69
CA GLU A 190 -30.48 20.50 10.82
C GLU A 190 -30.93 19.39 9.85
N LEU A 191 -29.99 18.62 9.27
CA LEU A 191 -30.33 17.47 8.43
C LEU A 191 -31.02 16.38 9.25
N TYR A 192 -30.48 16.05 10.42
CA TYR A 192 -31.03 15.02 11.31
C TYR A 192 -32.45 15.37 11.78
N GLU A 193 -32.70 16.61 12.23
CA GLU A 193 -34.02 17.05 12.69
C GLU A 193 -35.04 17.04 11.56
N ALA A 194 -34.66 17.45 10.34
CA ALA A 194 -35.56 17.44 9.20
C ALA A 194 -35.86 16.02 8.72
N LEU A 195 -34.86 15.13 8.73
CA LEU A 195 -35.05 13.71 8.42
C LEU A 195 -35.93 13.02 9.44
N ASN A 196 -35.68 13.26 10.73
CA ASN A 196 -36.52 12.76 11.79
C ASN A 196 -37.97 13.26 11.62
N SER A 197 -38.16 14.56 11.33
CA SER A 197 -39.50 15.14 11.13
C SER A 197 -40.22 14.56 9.91
N LEU A 198 -39.50 14.32 8.80
CA LEU A 198 -40.02 13.68 7.58
C LEU A 198 -40.54 12.28 7.89
N MET A 199 -39.75 11.44 8.55
CA MET A 199 -40.12 10.03 8.82
C MET A 199 -41.23 9.88 9.88
N TYR A 200 -41.56 10.93 10.64
CA TYR A 200 -42.66 10.90 11.62
C TYR A 200 -44.03 11.34 11.06
N THR A 201 -44.12 11.74 9.78
CA THR A 201 -45.38 12.24 9.18
C THR A 201 -46.48 11.18 9.10
N GLU A 202 -46.13 9.90 9.05
CA GLU A 202 -47.10 8.79 8.91
C GLU A 202 -47.72 8.32 10.24
N GLY A 203 -47.26 8.84 11.38
CA GLY A 203 -47.71 8.41 12.71
C GLY A 203 -47.30 6.97 13.10
N VAL A 204 -46.81 6.17 12.16
CA VAL A 204 -46.22 4.84 12.35
C VAL A 204 -44.94 4.75 11.53
N LEU A 205 -43.79 4.84 12.20
CA LEU A 205 -42.49 4.63 11.56
C LEU A 205 -42.36 3.20 11.04
N ASP A 206 -41.97 3.06 9.79
CA ASP A 206 -41.60 1.79 9.20
C ASP A 206 -40.31 1.23 9.87
N ALA A 207 -40.03 -0.07 9.71
CA ALA A 207 -38.91 -0.71 10.41
C ALA A 207 -37.52 -0.24 9.92
N LYS A 208 -37.41 0.23 8.68
CA LYS A 208 -36.17 0.67 8.04
C LYS A 208 -35.87 2.14 8.31
N GLU A 209 -36.88 2.99 8.27
CA GLU A 209 -36.82 4.41 8.68
C GLU A 209 -36.37 4.52 10.14
N LYS A 210 -36.95 3.67 11.00
CA LYS A 210 -36.53 3.58 12.40
C LYS A 210 -35.08 3.11 12.59
N GLU A 211 -34.60 2.19 11.74
CA GLU A 211 -33.20 1.73 11.72
C GLU A 211 -32.25 2.86 11.28
N LEU A 212 -32.64 3.66 10.27
CA LEU A 212 -31.88 4.81 9.78
C LEU A 212 -31.80 5.93 10.84
N ILE A 213 -32.92 6.31 11.47
CA ILE A 213 -32.95 7.35 12.52
C ILE A 213 -32.04 6.98 13.70
N GLN A 214 -32.10 5.72 14.15
CA GLN A 214 -31.27 5.25 15.25
C GLN A 214 -29.79 5.27 14.91
N THR A 215 -29.43 4.89 13.68
CA THR A 215 -28.04 4.90 13.21
C THR A 215 -27.50 6.32 13.07
N LEU A 216 -28.30 7.25 12.51
CA LEU A 216 -27.94 8.66 12.41
C LEU A 216 -27.83 9.33 13.79
N ALA A 217 -28.72 9.01 14.73
CA ALA A 217 -28.66 9.51 16.11
C ALA A 217 -27.39 9.06 16.85
N LEU A 218 -26.96 7.81 16.66
CA LEU A 218 -25.72 7.29 17.22
C LEU A 218 -24.47 7.91 16.57
N ALA A 219 -24.57 8.31 15.30
CA ALA A 219 -23.49 8.99 14.59
C ALA A 219 -23.33 10.45 15.04
N THR A 220 -24.41 11.15 15.36
CA THR A 220 -24.40 12.55 15.81
C THR A 220 -24.11 12.71 17.30
N ALA A 221 -24.31 11.68 18.14
CA ALA A 221 -24.08 11.74 19.60
C ALA A 221 -22.60 11.65 20.05
N ALA A 222 -21.65 12.27 19.34
CA ALA A 222 -20.23 12.21 19.69
C ALA A 222 -19.87 13.04 20.95
N PRO A 223 -18.85 12.65 21.74
CA PRO A 223 -18.41 13.44 22.91
C PRO A 223 -17.95 14.85 22.52
N ALA A 224 -18.16 15.82 23.42
CA ALA A 224 -17.70 17.19 23.23
C ALA A 224 -16.19 17.24 22.93
N GLY A 225 -15.80 17.92 21.85
CA GLY A 225 -14.40 17.99 21.37
C GLY A 225 -14.04 17.00 20.26
N THR A 226 -15.00 16.22 19.75
CA THR A 226 -14.80 15.38 18.56
C THR A 226 -14.48 16.25 17.33
N ARG A 227 -13.42 15.92 16.60
CA ARG A 227 -13.02 16.67 15.39
C ARG A 227 -14.15 16.64 14.34
N PRO A 228 -14.49 17.76 13.68
CA PRO A 228 -15.57 17.83 12.69
C PRO A 228 -15.47 16.79 11.56
N SER A 229 -14.25 16.48 11.12
CA SER A 229 -13.99 15.45 10.09
C SER A 229 -14.31 14.03 10.57
N THR A 230 -14.21 13.76 11.87
CA THR A 230 -14.60 12.49 12.48
C THR A 230 -16.12 12.38 12.60
N LEU A 231 -16.81 13.46 12.97
CA LEU A 231 -18.27 13.52 12.97
C LEU A 231 -18.84 13.35 11.55
N GLN A 232 -18.25 14.02 10.57
CA GLN A 232 -18.56 13.87 9.15
C GLN A 232 -18.36 12.42 8.69
N ARG A 233 -17.23 11.79 9.01
CA ARG A 233 -16.96 10.39 8.67
C ARG A 233 -18.02 9.45 9.28
N ARG A 234 -18.43 9.69 10.53
CA ARG A 234 -19.45 8.88 11.23
C ARG A 234 -20.85 9.09 10.67
N PHE A 235 -21.25 10.33 10.42
CA PHE A 235 -22.56 10.67 9.87
C PHE A 235 -22.71 10.15 8.44
N MET A 236 -21.71 10.42 7.58
CA MET A 236 -21.68 9.87 6.23
C MET A 236 -21.66 8.35 6.28
N SER A 237 -20.84 7.74 7.14
CA SER A 237 -20.86 6.29 7.31
C SER A 237 -22.23 5.76 7.72
N ALA A 238 -22.94 6.39 8.65
CA ALA A 238 -24.26 5.93 9.10
C ALA A 238 -25.31 6.02 7.99
N LEU A 239 -25.30 7.12 7.23
CA LEU A 239 -26.17 7.31 6.08
C LEU A 239 -25.87 6.26 4.98
N MET A 240 -24.60 5.88 4.83
CA MET A 240 -24.08 4.94 3.83
C MET A 240 -24.22 3.46 4.23
N ASP A 241 -24.20 3.16 5.54
CA ASP A 241 -24.17 1.81 6.12
C ASP A 241 -25.56 1.30 6.49
N SER A 242 -26.50 2.21 6.80
CA SER A 242 -27.92 1.87 6.66
C SER A 242 -28.14 1.37 5.22
N LYS A 243 -29.01 0.40 5.00
CA LYS A 243 -29.23 -0.28 3.71
C LYS A 243 -29.71 0.64 2.55
N PHE A 244 -29.56 1.96 2.66
CA PHE A 244 -29.82 3.00 1.68
C PHE A 244 -29.34 2.62 0.27
N LEU A 245 -28.04 2.37 0.05
CA LEU A 245 -27.57 1.92 -1.27
C LEU A 245 -27.99 0.50 -1.62
N ALA A 246 -28.03 -0.40 -0.63
CA ALA A 246 -28.38 -1.78 -0.87
C ALA A 246 -29.84 -1.93 -1.34
N ASN A 247 -30.79 -1.14 -0.83
CA ASN A 247 -32.20 -1.17 -1.18
C ASN A 247 -32.48 -0.44 -2.50
N VAL A 248 -31.85 0.72 -2.75
CA VAL A 248 -31.94 1.41 -4.05
C VAL A 248 -31.34 0.55 -5.18
N LEU A 249 -30.35 -0.30 -4.88
CA LEU A 249 -29.77 -1.27 -5.81
C LEU A 249 -30.50 -2.65 -5.82
N GLN A 250 -31.42 -2.94 -4.89
CA GLN A 250 -32.14 -4.21 -4.77
C GLN A 250 -33.60 -4.18 -5.22
N MET A 251 -34.09 -3.10 -5.85
CA MET A 251 -35.39 -3.09 -6.53
C MET A 251 -35.39 -3.90 -7.86
N GLU A 252 -34.83 -5.11 -7.83
CA GLU A 252 -35.37 -6.26 -8.55
C GLU A 252 -35.19 -7.52 -7.69
N ARG A 253 -36.31 -7.95 -7.09
CA ARG A 253 -36.60 -9.26 -6.46
C ARG A 253 -36.49 -9.36 -4.94
N SER A 254 -37.68 -9.48 -4.37
CA SER A 254 -38.03 -9.78 -2.99
C SER A 254 -37.69 -11.21 -2.55
N SER A 255 -37.54 -11.34 -1.23
CA SER A 255 -37.61 -12.54 -0.35
C SER A 255 -36.35 -13.40 -0.19
N ILE A 256 -35.73 -13.33 1.00
CA ILE A 256 -35.51 -14.44 1.97
C ILE A 256 -34.76 -13.91 3.21
N VAL A 257 -35.23 -14.31 4.38
CA VAL A 257 -34.82 -13.90 5.74
C VAL A 257 -33.86 -14.95 6.35
N ASN A 258 -32.73 -14.55 6.96
CA ASN A 258 -32.36 -14.94 8.32
C ASN A 258 -31.07 -14.34 8.90
N LYS A 259 -31.05 -14.30 10.25
CA LYS A 259 -30.24 -13.48 11.17
C LYS A 259 -28.94 -14.16 11.66
N GLY A 260 -27.89 -13.35 11.90
CA GLY A 260 -26.66 -13.68 12.66
C GLY A 260 -25.72 -12.45 12.77
N PRO A 261 -24.89 -12.32 13.82
CA PRO A 261 -24.35 -11.04 14.30
C PRO A 261 -23.22 -10.48 13.43
N SER A 262 -23.22 -9.15 13.26
CA SER A 262 -22.39 -8.38 12.33
C SER A 262 -21.06 -7.94 12.94
N VAL A 263 -19.96 -8.24 12.25
CA VAL A 263 -18.69 -7.50 12.34
C VAL A 263 -18.57 -6.64 11.08
N THR A 264 -18.27 -5.36 11.29
CA THR A 264 -18.30 -4.25 10.33
C THR A 264 -17.19 -4.35 9.28
N GLY A 265 -17.55 -4.25 7.99
CA GLY A 265 -16.61 -4.15 6.87
C GLY A 265 -17.28 -3.50 5.65
N TYR A 266 -16.73 -2.37 5.22
CA TYR A 266 -17.24 -1.49 4.16
C TYR A 266 -17.02 -2.04 2.74
N TYR A 267 -17.96 -2.78 2.13
CA TYR A 267 -18.07 -2.88 0.67
C TYR A 267 -19.51 -3.20 0.24
N ALA A 268 -20.03 -2.49 -0.76
CA ALA A 268 -21.34 -2.73 -1.34
C ALA A 268 -21.42 -4.15 -1.94
N ARG A 269 -22.45 -4.93 -1.57
CA ARG A 269 -22.69 -6.28 -2.08
C ARG A 269 -23.18 -6.23 -3.52
N VAL A 270 -22.30 -6.44 -4.49
CA VAL A 270 -22.70 -6.72 -5.89
C VAL A 270 -23.21 -8.17 -5.98
N PRO A 271 -24.38 -8.44 -6.57
CA PRO A 271 -24.90 -9.81 -6.68
C PRO A 271 -23.91 -10.73 -7.42
N TYR A 272 -23.62 -11.89 -6.81
CA TYR A 272 -22.72 -12.91 -7.35
C TYR A 272 -23.03 -13.28 -8.82
N GLN A 273 -24.29 -13.22 -9.24
CA GLN A 273 -24.74 -13.52 -10.61
C GLN A 273 -24.31 -12.47 -11.65
N ILE A 274 -24.02 -11.24 -11.24
CA ILE A 274 -23.48 -10.18 -12.11
C ILE A 274 -21.94 -10.30 -12.16
N LEU A 275 -21.31 -10.58 -11.02
CA LEU A 275 -19.85 -10.80 -10.91
C LEU A 275 -19.40 -12.05 -11.68
N SER A 276 -20.18 -13.14 -11.63
CA SER A 276 -19.89 -14.36 -12.37
C SER A 276 -20.03 -14.21 -13.89
N ARG A 277 -20.75 -13.18 -14.37
CA ARG A 277 -20.87 -12.92 -15.82
C ARG A 277 -19.64 -12.21 -16.38
N LEU A 278 -18.98 -11.37 -15.57
CA LEU A 278 -17.73 -10.70 -15.93
C LEU A 278 -16.55 -11.70 -15.98
N SER A 279 -16.57 -12.75 -15.17
CA SER A 279 -15.57 -13.84 -15.21
C SER A 279 -15.81 -14.91 -16.29
N THR A 280 -16.87 -14.80 -17.10
CA THR A 280 -17.27 -15.82 -18.10
C THR A 280 -17.03 -15.42 -19.56
N THR A 281 -16.17 -14.45 -19.82
CA THR A 281 -15.71 -14.22 -21.20
C THR A 281 -14.75 -15.33 -21.61
N ALA A 282 -14.85 -15.83 -22.84
CA ALA A 282 -13.99 -16.91 -23.36
C ALA A 282 -12.49 -16.61 -23.23
N ARG A 283 -12.10 -15.32 -23.20
CA ARG A 283 -10.73 -14.88 -22.94
C ARG A 283 -10.27 -15.17 -21.52
N VAL A 284 -11.09 -14.96 -20.49
CA VAL A 284 -10.72 -15.23 -19.08
C VAL A 284 -10.53 -16.73 -18.84
N ASN A 285 -11.33 -17.59 -19.46
CA ASN A 285 -11.16 -19.05 -19.34
C ASN A 285 -9.84 -19.53 -19.96
N ILE A 286 -9.48 -19.02 -21.15
CA ILE A 286 -8.19 -19.34 -21.79
C ILE A 286 -7.02 -18.85 -20.93
N LEU A 287 -7.09 -17.64 -20.37
CA LEU A 287 -6.06 -17.14 -19.46
C LEU A 287 -5.99 -17.94 -18.15
N ALA A 288 -7.12 -18.44 -17.64
CA ALA A 288 -7.16 -19.28 -16.45
C ALA A 288 -6.47 -20.64 -16.69
N GLU A 289 -6.73 -21.27 -17.83
CA GLU A 289 -6.05 -22.50 -18.26
C GLU A 289 -4.54 -22.25 -18.44
N ASP A 290 -4.15 -21.19 -19.16
CA ASP A 290 -2.73 -20.82 -19.37
C ASP A 290 -2.00 -20.60 -18.01
N MET A 291 -2.64 -19.92 -17.06
CA MET A 291 -2.12 -19.68 -15.70
C MET A 291 -1.99 -20.95 -14.87
N ALA A 292 -3.01 -21.81 -14.90
CA ALA A 292 -2.99 -23.10 -14.21
C ALA A 292 -1.89 -24.00 -14.78
N ASP A 293 -1.76 -24.08 -16.10
CA ASP A 293 -0.67 -24.81 -16.76
C ASP A 293 0.70 -24.24 -16.37
N PHE A 294 0.78 -22.94 -16.09
CA PHE A 294 2.03 -22.31 -15.65
C PHE A 294 2.41 -22.65 -14.21
N TYR A 295 1.46 -22.51 -13.29
CA TYR A 295 1.72 -22.48 -11.85
C TYR A 295 1.22 -23.70 -11.08
N LEU A 296 0.58 -24.66 -11.74
CA LEU A 296 0.10 -25.91 -11.13
C LEU A 296 0.68 -27.17 -11.79
N THR A 297 1.66 -27.03 -12.70
CA THR A 297 2.34 -28.16 -13.37
C THR A 297 3.83 -28.20 -13.03
N ASP A 298 4.49 -29.30 -13.41
CA ASP A 298 5.91 -29.55 -13.11
C ASP A 298 6.24 -29.27 -11.63
N ASN A 299 7.37 -28.63 -11.33
CA ASN A 299 7.76 -28.33 -9.95
C ASN A 299 7.00 -27.14 -9.32
N PHE A 300 6.07 -26.50 -10.05
CA PHE A 300 5.11 -25.56 -9.46
C PHE A 300 3.90 -26.28 -8.85
N ALA A 301 3.59 -27.49 -9.33
CA ALA A 301 2.47 -28.27 -8.80
C ALA A 301 2.59 -28.50 -7.28
N PRO A 302 1.48 -28.47 -6.53
CA PRO A 302 1.50 -28.62 -5.08
C PRO A 302 1.94 -30.03 -4.64
N VAL A 303 2.46 -30.13 -3.42
CA VAL A 303 2.62 -31.40 -2.71
C VAL A 303 1.58 -31.50 -1.60
N LYS A 304 0.92 -32.66 -1.48
CA LYS A 304 -0.21 -32.84 -0.55
C LYS A 304 0.18 -33.43 0.80
N GLN A 305 1.39 -33.98 0.92
CA GLN A 305 1.81 -34.73 2.09
C GLN A 305 2.70 -33.88 3.00
N GLU A 306 2.30 -33.74 4.26
CA GLU A 306 3.15 -33.26 5.35
C GLU A 306 3.91 -34.45 5.93
N ILE A 307 5.24 -34.45 5.85
CA ILE A 307 6.07 -35.56 6.33
C ILE A 307 7.12 -35.07 7.31
N THR A 308 7.69 -36.01 8.05
CA THR A 308 8.91 -35.85 8.84
C THR A 308 9.84 -36.98 8.45
N ALA A 309 11.10 -36.66 8.14
CA ALA A 309 12.10 -37.64 7.74
C ALA A 309 13.42 -37.33 8.44
N ASP A 310 13.93 -38.32 9.18
CA ASP A 310 15.20 -38.23 9.86
C ASP A 310 16.31 -38.89 9.02
N ASN A 311 17.56 -38.52 9.28
CA ASN A 311 18.75 -39.11 8.65
C ASN A 311 18.70 -39.06 7.10
N LEU A 312 18.54 -37.86 6.55
CA LEU A 312 18.57 -37.67 5.10
C LEU A 312 19.90 -38.11 4.49
N THR A 313 19.83 -38.56 3.24
CA THR A 313 21.02 -38.91 2.46
C THR A 313 21.81 -37.65 2.14
N VAL A 314 23.09 -37.66 2.50
CA VAL A 314 24.06 -36.59 2.22
C VAL A 314 25.08 -37.09 1.21
N ILE A 315 25.29 -36.32 0.15
CA ILE A 315 26.40 -36.49 -0.80
C ILE A 315 27.42 -35.40 -0.50
N GLY A 316 28.69 -35.77 -0.33
CA GLY A 316 29.71 -34.87 0.23
C GLY A 316 29.78 -34.99 1.75
N GLU A 317 30.20 -33.94 2.44
CA GLU A 317 30.34 -33.92 3.90
C GLU A 317 29.70 -32.66 4.47
N LEU A 318 28.69 -32.80 5.33
CA LEU A 318 28.12 -31.65 6.02
C LEU A 318 29.10 -31.16 7.10
N PRO A 319 29.46 -29.86 7.11
CA PRO A 319 30.30 -29.29 8.16
C PRO A 319 29.71 -29.55 9.56
N GLN A 320 30.54 -29.95 10.51
CA GLN A 320 30.10 -30.27 11.88
C GLN A 320 29.59 -29.03 12.63
N GLU A 321 30.14 -27.87 12.29
CA GLU A 321 29.83 -26.57 12.86
C GLU A 321 28.58 -25.90 12.25
N LEU A 322 28.02 -26.41 11.15
CA LEU A 322 26.78 -25.91 10.55
C LEU A 322 25.58 -26.48 11.32
N ASN A 323 25.17 -25.80 12.39
CA ASN A 323 24.09 -26.23 13.28
C ASN A 323 22.94 -25.22 13.30
N GLY A 324 21.75 -25.65 12.84
CA GLY A 324 20.57 -24.79 12.73
C GLY A 324 19.53 -25.34 11.75
N ILE A 325 18.55 -24.51 11.39
CA ILE A 325 17.44 -24.87 10.52
C ILE A 325 17.41 -23.95 9.31
N PHE A 326 17.53 -24.54 8.12
CA PHE A 326 17.14 -23.89 6.88
C PHE A 326 15.63 -23.98 6.72
N LEU A 327 14.98 -22.85 6.45
CA LEU A 327 13.54 -22.74 6.22
C LEU A 327 13.30 -22.15 4.83
N ARG A 328 12.32 -22.69 4.12
CA ARG A 328 11.81 -22.11 2.86
C ARG A 328 10.30 -22.01 2.92
N ASN A 329 9.77 -20.80 2.81
CA ASN A 329 8.33 -20.57 2.67
C ASN A 329 7.94 -20.43 1.21
N GLY A 330 6.72 -20.81 0.87
CA GLY A 330 6.23 -20.73 -0.49
C GLY A 330 4.79 -21.18 -0.65
N PRO A 331 4.22 -20.94 -1.83
CA PRO A 331 2.84 -21.25 -2.14
C PRO A 331 2.70 -22.75 -2.46
N ASN A 332 1.64 -23.36 -1.97
CA ASN A 332 1.32 -24.75 -2.19
C ASN A 332 -0.19 -24.94 -2.07
N PRO A 333 -1.00 -24.62 -3.10
CA PRO A 333 -2.45 -24.68 -2.99
C PRO A 333 -2.93 -26.08 -2.56
N GLN A 334 -3.67 -26.14 -1.45
CA GLN A 334 -4.17 -27.42 -0.91
C GLN A 334 -5.34 -27.98 -1.73
N PHE A 335 -6.16 -27.09 -2.27
CA PHE A 335 -7.34 -27.39 -3.08
C PHE A 335 -7.20 -26.82 -4.48
N GLU A 336 -8.03 -27.32 -5.39
CA GLU A 336 -8.15 -26.77 -6.74
C GLU A 336 -8.52 -25.27 -6.68
N PRO A 337 -7.70 -24.37 -7.25
CA PRO A 337 -7.96 -22.93 -7.20
C PRO A 337 -9.25 -22.51 -7.91
N ILE A 338 -9.76 -21.34 -7.54
CA ILE A 338 -10.94 -20.72 -8.18
C ILE A 338 -10.46 -19.59 -9.11
N GLY A 339 -10.87 -19.65 -10.38
CA GLY A 339 -10.63 -18.58 -11.34
C GLY A 339 -9.17 -18.49 -11.79
N LEU A 340 -8.65 -17.26 -11.92
CA LEU A 340 -7.26 -17.03 -12.29
C LEU A 340 -6.34 -17.37 -11.13
N HIS A 341 -5.56 -18.45 -11.24
CA HIS A 341 -4.57 -18.83 -10.22
C HIS A 341 -3.19 -18.29 -10.56
N HIS A 342 -2.67 -17.41 -9.71
CA HIS A 342 -1.30 -16.96 -9.76
C HIS A 342 -0.43 -17.71 -8.75
N TRP A 343 0.88 -17.81 -9.00
CA TRP A 343 1.82 -18.45 -8.07
C TRP A 343 1.72 -17.91 -6.63
N LEU A 344 1.47 -16.61 -6.49
CA LEU A 344 1.35 -15.90 -5.21
C LEU A 344 0.12 -16.32 -4.37
N ASP A 345 -0.84 -17.05 -4.93
CA ASP A 345 -2.14 -17.33 -4.30
C ASP A 345 -2.16 -18.62 -3.46
N GLY A 346 -1.16 -19.50 -3.61
CA GLY A 346 -1.14 -20.79 -2.93
C GLY A 346 -0.99 -20.67 -1.41
N ASP A 347 -1.54 -21.64 -0.67
CA ASP A 347 -1.36 -21.74 0.78
C ASP A 347 0.12 -21.78 1.18
N GLY A 348 0.49 -21.14 2.28
CA GLY A 348 1.85 -21.19 2.79
C GLY A 348 2.22 -22.59 3.27
N MET A 349 3.26 -23.18 2.68
CA MET A 349 3.90 -24.40 3.17
C MET A 349 5.38 -24.16 3.46
N LEU A 350 5.75 -24.41 4.71
CA LEU A 350 7.13 -24.38 5.16
C LEU A 350 7.80 -25.71 4.83
N HIS A 351 9.01 -25.64 4.29
CA HIS A 351 9.93 -26.76 4.16
C HIS A 351 11.18 -26.43 4.99
N ALA A 352 11.47 -27.28 5.98
CA ALA A 352 12.59 -27.11 6.88
C ALA A 352 13.58 -28.25 6.75
N VAL A 353 14.88 -27.92 6.74
CA VAL A 353 15.97 -28.88 6.88
C VAL A 353 16.74 -28.51 8.14
N ASN A 354 16.60 -29.33 9.17
CA ASN A 354 17.37 -29.19 10.40
C ASN A 354 18.74 -29.87 10.20
N ILE A 355 19.81 -29.14 10.41
CA ILE A 355 21.19 -29.61 10.29
C ILE A 355 21.83 -29.55 11.67
N SER A 356 22.38 -30.67 12.11
CA SER A 356 23.10 -30.76 13.38
C SER A 356 24.16 -31.84 13.33
N ASN A 357 25.39 -31.51 13.75
CA ASN A 357 26.52 -32.44 13.88
C ASN A 357 26.73 -33.32 12.63
N GLY A 358 26.76 -32.69 11.46
CA GLY A 358 26.95 -33.35 10.16
C GLY A 358 25.78 -34.22 9.69
N LYS A 359 24.60 -34.14 10.33
CA LYS A 359 23.38 -34.85 9.95
C LYS A 359 22.28 -33.88 9.57
N ALA A 360 21.33 -34.35 8.75
CA ALA A 360 20.17 -33.57 8.34
C ALA A 360 18.86 -34.36 8.55
N SER A 361 17.82 -33.64 8.96
CA SER A 361 16.42 -34.11 8.94
C SER A 361 15.53 -33.09 8.23
N TYR A 362 14.39 -33.53 7.73
CA TYR A 362 13.45 -32.70 6.99
C TYR A 362 12.04 -32.76 7.54
N ARG A 363 11.34 -31.64 7.41
CA ARG A 363 9.92 -31.53 7.73
C ARG A 363 9.25 -30.52 6.81
N ASN A 364 8.02 -30.79 6.40
CA ASN A 364 7.16 -29.78 5.80
C ASN A 364 5.80 -29.69 6.50
N ARG A 365 5.30 -28.48 6.70
CA ARG A 365 3.98 -28.22 7.30
C ARG A 365 3.28 -27.09 6.57
N TYR A 366 1.98 -27.24 6.40
CA TYR A 366 1.12 -26.11 6.08
C TYR A 366 1.08 -25.14 7.24
N ILE A 367 1.09 -23.85 6.92
CA ILE A 367 0.77 -22.82 7.91
C ILE A 367 -0.75 -22.85 8.08
N ARG A 368 -1.19 -23.14 9.31
CA ARG A 368 -2.63 -23.29 9.65
C ARG A 368 -3.28 -21.92 9.79
N THR A 369 -3.41 -21.20 8.68
CA THR A 369 -4.13 -19.91 8.67
C THR A 369 -5.62 -20.13 8.87
N GLU A 370 -6.33 -19.10 9.34
CA GLU A 370 -7.79 -19.17 9.52
C GLU A 370 -8.50 -19.59 8.21
N GLY A 371 -8.12 -18.99 7.08
CA GLY A 371 -8.67 -19.35 5.77
C GLY A 371 -8.34 -20.79 5.35
N PHE A 372 -7.12 -21.27 5.63
CA PHE A 372 -6.74 -22.67 5.38
C PHE A 372 -7.64 -23.63 6.18
N GLU A 373 -7.83 -23.39 7.48
CA GLU A 373 -8.63 -24.25 8.35
C GLU A 373 -10.11 -24.29 7.93
N ILE A 374 -10.65 -23.15 7.48
CA ILE A 374 -12.02 -23.09 6.97
C ILE A 374 -12.14 -23.91 5.68
N GLU A 375 -11.23 -23.74 4.71
CA GLU A 375 -11.26 -24.53 3.47
C GLU A 375 -11.05 -26.02 3.74
N GLN A 376 -10.20 -26.39 4.72
CA GLN A 376 -10.03 -27.78 5.11
C GLN A 376 -11.32 -28.40 5.63
N LYS A 377 -12.08 -27.68 6.46
CA LYS A 377 -13.39 -28.14 6.96
C LYS A 377 -14.43 -28.28 5.83
N GLN A 378 -14.33 -27.45 4.79
CA GLN A 378 -15.23 -27.49 3.64
C GLN A 378 -14.79 -28.48 2.56
N GLY A 379 -13.54 -28.94 2.59
CA GLY A 379 -12.96 -29.86 1.61
C GLY A 379 -12.76 -29.27 0.21
N LYS A 380 -12.71 -27.93 0.09
CA LYS A 380 -12.53 -27.22 -1.19
C LYS A 380 -12.07 -25.77 -0.97
N ALA A 381 -11.53 -25.17 -2.03
CA ALA A 381 -11.28 -23.73 -2.08
C ALA A 381 -12.59 -22.92 -1.93
N ILE A 382 -12.48 -21.77 -1.25
CA ILE A 382 -13.58 -20.83 -0.97
C ILE A 382 -13.21 -19.44 -1.47
N TRP A 383 -11.96 -19.02 -1.30
CA TRP A 383 -11.46 -17.72 -1.74
C TRP A 383 -10.67 -17.84 -3.04
N PRO A 384 -10.91 -16.96 -4.03
CA PRO A 384 -10.09 -16.90 -5.22
C PRO A 384 -8.78 -16.13 -4.96
N GLY A 385 -7.86 -16.18 -5.92
CA GLY A 385 -6.56 -15.50 -5.88
C GLY A 385 -6.62 -13.98 -6.09
N LEU A 386 -5.47 -13.30 -5.94
CA LEU A 386 -5.29 -11.84 -5.96
C LEU A 386 -5.79 -11.16 -7.25
N LEU A 387 -5.75 -11.87 -8.38
CA LEU A 387 -6.18 -11.33 -9.68
C LEU A 387 -7.69 -11.40 -9.92
N ASN A 388 -8.42 -12.02 -9.00
CA ASN A 388 -9.87 -12.15 -9.06
C ASN A 388 -10.53 -11.11 -8.14
N LEU A 389 -11.84 -10.92 -8.31
CA LEU A 389 -12.61 -10.12 -7.37
C LEU A 389 -12.59 -10.76 -5.97
N PRO A 390 -12.29 -9.98 -4.91
CA PRO A 390 -12.43 -10.46 -3.54
C PRO A 390 -13.86 -10.94 -3.26
N ARG A 391 -14.01 -11.79 -2.24
CA ARG A 391 -15.33 -12.22 -1.80
C ARG A 391 -16.00 -11.14 -0.96
N PHE A 392 -16.89 -10.38 -1.61
CA PHE A 392 -17.70 -9.34 -0.96
C PHE A 392 -18.83 -9.89 -0.08
N ASP A 393 -19.25 -11.12 -0.31
CA ASP A 393 -20.15 -11.88 0.55
C ASP A 393 -19.35 -12.67 1.60
N ALA A 394 -18.45 -11.95 2.29
CA ALA A 394 -17.39 -12.46 3.15
C ALA A 394 -17.83 -13.65 4.03
N PRO A 395 -17.51 -14.90 3.65
CA PRO A 395 -17.77 -16.03 4.52
C PRO A 395 -16.88 -15.88 5.75
N TYR A 396 -17.47 -16.02 6.94
CA TYR A 396 -16.76 -15.91 8.23
C TYR A 396 -16.06 -14.55 8.47
N GLY A 397 -16.47 -13.49 7.76
CA GLY A 397 -15.90 -12.16 7.91
C GLY A 397 -14.59 -11.92 7.13
N LEU A 398 -14.09 -12.91 6.39
CA LEU A 398 -12.87 -12.79 5.58
C LEU A 398 -13.19 -12.50 4.11
N MET A 399 -12.72 -11.36 3.62
CA MET A 399 -12.86 -10.97 2.21
C MET A 399 -11.79 -11.57 1.29
N MET A 400 -10.58 -11.69 1.82
CA MET A 400 -9.42 -12.31 1.18
C MET A 400 -8.77 -13.28 2.16
N LYS A 401 -8.17 -14.33 1.63
CA LYS A 401 -7.49 -15.34 2.41
C LYS A 401 -6.05 -14.94 2.67
N ASN A 402 -5.65 -14.87 3.93
CA ASN A 402 -4.24 -14.77 4.31
C ASN A 402 -3.57 -16.13 4.12
N THR A 403 -2.62 -16.22 3.18
CA THR A 403 -1.90 -17.45 2.84
C THR A 403 -0.62 -17.63 3.66
N ALA A 404 -0.08 -16.56 4.25
CA ALA A 404 1.19 -16.57 5.00
C ALA A 404 2.36 -17.23 4.24
N ASN A 405 2.41 -17.09 2.91
CA ASN A 405 3.25 -17.91 2.04
C ASN A 405 4.58 -17.29 1.60
N THR A 406 4.83 -16.01 1.87
CA THR A 406 5.87 -15.24 1.18
C THR A 406 7.24 -15.45 1.81
N SER A 407 7.36 -15.20 3.11
CA SER A 407 8.66 -15.22 3.80
C SER A 407 8.53 -15.67 5.25
N THR A 408 9.67 -15.75 5.94
CA THR A 408 9.74 -15.91 7.39
C THR A 408 10.81 -15.00 7.97
N ILE A 409 10.62 -14.54 9.21
CA ILE A 409 11.62 -13.79 9.98
C ILE A 409 11.77 -14.36 11.39
N TRP A 410 13.00 -14.46 11.89
CA TRP A 410 13.28 -14.75 13.31
C TRP A 410 13.46 -13.44 14.07
N HIS A 411 12.61 -13.21 15.07
CA HIS A 411 12.69 -12.01 15.91
C HIS A 411 12.15 -12.30 17.31
N ALA A 412 12.82 -11.78 18.34
CA ALA A 412 12.41 -11.94 19.75
C ALA A 412 12.09 -13.39 20.16
N GLY A 413 12.90 -14.37 19.72
CA GLY A 413 12.74 -15.79 20.04
C GLY A 413 11.62 -16.52 19.27
N LYS A 414 10.99 -15.83 18.31
CA LYS A 414 9.84 -16.31 17.54
C LYS A 414 10.17 -16.34 16.05
N LEU A 415 9.65 -17.36 15.36
CA LEU A 415 9.61 -17.39 13.91
C LEU A 415 8.24 -16.88 13.47
N LEU A 416 8.20 -15.88 12.60
CA LEU A 416 6.97 -15.36 12.02
C LEU A 416 6.93 -15.72 10.53
N ALA A 417 5.82 -16.30 10.06
CA ALA A 417 5.51 -16.49 8.65
C ALA A 417 4.66 -15.33 8.12
N LEU A 418 5.01 -14.83 6.93
CA LEU A 418 4.64 -13.49 6.48
C LEU A 418 3.92 -13.53 5.13
N TRP A 419 2.96 -12.62 4.96
CA TRP A 419 2.30 -12.30 3.70
C TRP A 419 1.82 -10.84 3.73
N GLU A 420 2.14 -10.09 2.67
CA GLU A 420 2.11 -8.62 2.67
C GLU A 420 0.72 -7.98 2.84
N ALA A 421 -0.36 -8.76 2.65
CA ALA A 421 -1.73 -8.29 2.77
C ALA A 421 -2.43 -8.76 4.06
N GLY A 422 -1.68 -9.22 5.07
CA GLY A 422 -2.25 -9.67 6.33
C GLY A 422 -1.29 -9.61 7.52
N ALA A 423 -1.80 -10.05 8.67
CA ALA A 423 -1.00 -10.21 9.88
C ALA A 423 -0.08 -11.45 9.78
N PRO A 424 1.09 -11.44 10.44
CA PRO A 424 2.00 -12.57 10.45
C PRO A 424 1.46 -13.72 11.33
N TYR A 425 1.94 -14.93 11.08
CA TYR A 425 1.64 -16.12 11.89
C TYR A 425 2.88 -16.60 12.64
N GLU A 426 2.77 -16.82 13.94
CA GLU A 426 3.86 -17.38 14.75
C GLU A 426 3.98 -18.89 14.51
N ILE A 427 5.22 -19.35 14.30
CA ILE A 427 5.57 -20.74 14.02
C ILE A 427 6.56 -21.24 15.08
N ARG A 428 6.28 -22.38 15.69
CA ARG A 428 7.15 -23.02 16.68
C ARG A 428 8.20 -23.90 15.98
N LEU A 429 9.48 -23.56 16.15
CA LEU A 429 10.61 -24.44 15.79
C LEU A 429 10.92 -25.45 16.91
N PRO A 430 11.44 -26.65 16.58
CA PRO A 430 11.74 -27.14 15.23
C PRO A 430 10.54 -27.76 14.51
N ASP A 431 9.40 -27.89 15.20
CA ASP A 431 8.31 -28.76 14.73
C ASP A 431 7.44 -28.19 13.61
N LEU A 432 7.57 -26.89 13.32
CA LEU A 432 6.77 -26.11 12.37
C LEU A 432 5.28 -26.04 12.74
N GLU A 433 4.96 -26.10 14.04
CA GLU A 433 3.58 -25.93 14.52
C GLU A 433 3.17 -24.46 14.37
N THR A 434 2.01 -24.21 13.74
CA THR A 434 1.41 -22.87 13.71
C THR A 434 0.79 -22.55 15.07
N VAL A 435 1.32 -21.55 15.76
CA VAL A 435 0.82 -21.08 17.06
C VAL A 435 -0.43 -20.22 16.87
N GLY A 436 -0.44 -19.38 15.83
CA GLY A 436 -1.57 -18.52 15.48
C GLY A 436 -1.13 -17.16 14.95
N VAL A 437 -2.10 -16.26 14.77
CA VAL A 437 -1.84 -14.88 14.33
C VAL A 437 -1.06 -14.11 15.39
N HIS A 438 -0.02 -13.41 14.99
CA HIS A 438 0.79 -12.56 15.85
C HIS A 438 0.41 -11.08 15.68
N THR A 439 -0.27 -10.51 16.68
CA THR A 439 -0.83 -9.14 16.62
C THR A 439 -0.04 -8.11 17.43
N PHE A 440 1.13 -8.48 17.98
CA PHE A 440 1.95 -7.63 18.84
C PHE A 440 1.15 -7.03 20.00
N ASP A 441 0.49 -7.88 20.78
CA ASP A 441 -0.41 -7.51 21.89
C ASP A 441 -1.58 -6.60 21.45
N GLY A 442 -2.10 -6.84 20.24
CA GLY A 442 -3.22 -6.09 19.65
C GLY A 442 -2.84 -4.71 19.12
N LYS A 443 -1.54 -4.40 18.98
CA LYS A 443 -1.05 -3.10 18.48
C LYS A 443 -0.88 -3.05 16.97
N LEU A 444 -0.89 -4.18 16.27
CA LEU A 444 -0.80 -4.21 14.82
C LEU A 444 -2.05 -3.54 14.20
N ALA A 445 -1.86 -2.37 13.60
CA ALA A 445 -2.92 -1.56 13.00
C ALA A 445 -3.08 -1.74 11.48
N SER A 446 -2.02 -2.18 10.79
CA SER A 446 -1.98 -2.42 9.34
C SER A 446 -1.67 -3.88 8.98
N THR A 447 -1.63 -4.13 7.67
CA THR A 447 -0.91 -5.27 7.09
C THR A 447 0.57 -5.26 7.49
N PHE A 448 1.23 -6.42 7.35
CA PHE A 448 2.62 -6.63 7.74
C PHE A 448 3.44 -7.08 6.54
N THR A 449 4.51 -6.37 6.21
CA THR A 449 5.41 -6.71 5.09
C THR A 449 5.98 -8.14 5.19
N ALA A 450 6.19 -8.77 4.05
CA ALA A 450 6.96 -10.02 3.98
C ALA A 450 8.48 -9.81 4.09
N HIS A 451 8.95 -8.57 4.11
CA HIS A 451 10.38 -8.22 4.12
C HIS A 451 10.78 -7.32 5.29
N PRO A 452 10.40 -7.64 6.54
CA PRO A 452 10.85 -6.85 7.69
C PRO A 452 12.38 -6.91 7.78
N LYS A 453 12.98 -5.82 8.27
CA LYS A 453 14.44 -5.72 8.40
C LYS A 453 14.80 -5.65 9.88
N VAL A 454 15.61 -6.59 10.35
CA VAL A 454 16.12 -6.62 11.73
C VAL A 454 17.52 -6.01 11.73
N ASP A 455 17.75 -5.01 12.57
CA ASP A 455 19.10 -4.51 12.80
C ASP A 455 19.82 -5.41 13.79
N ALA A 456 20.89 -6.08 13.35
CA ALA A 456 21.63 -7.02 14.18
C ALA A 456 22.32 -6.37 15.41
N GLN A 457 22.56 -5.05 15.40
CA GLN A 457 23.17 -4.35 16.53
C GLN A 457 22.16 -3.94 17.59
N THR A 458 20.97 -3.45 17.19
CA THR A 458 19.95 -2.97 18.15
C THR A 458 18.91 -4.04 18.48
N GLY A 459 18.76 -5.06 17.63
CA GLY A 459 17.67 -6.04 17.68
C GLY A 459 16.31 -5.47 17.24
N GLU A 460 16.22 -4.18 16.91
CA GLU A 460 14.97 -3.59 16.43
C GLU A 460 14.59 -4.16 15.07
N MET A 461 13.31 -4.47 14.92
CA MET A 461 12.74 -4.87 13.65
C MET A 461 11.90 -3.73 13.08
N ILE A 462 12.22 -3.38 11.85
CA ILE A 462 11.50 -2.37 11.08
C ILE A 462 10.48 -3.07 10.18
N VAL A 463 9.28 -2.49 10.10
CA VAL A 463 8.13 -3.06 9.40
C VAL A 463 7.40 -1.96 8.64
N ILE A 464 6.90 -2.29 7.46
CA ILE A 464 5.92 -1.48 6.73
C ILE A 464 4.63 -2.27 6.50
N GLY A 465 3.54 -1.56 6.30
CA GLY A 465 2.25 -2.10 5.85
C GLY A 465 1.64 -1.16 4.82
N PHE A 466 1.03 -1.70 3.76
CA PHE A 466 0.35 -0.89 2.75
C PHE A 466 -1.13 -1.26 2.63
N ALA A 467 -1.94 -0.27 2.25
CA ALA A 467 -3.38 -0.41 2.06
C ALA A 467 -3.77 -0.17 0.59
N PRO A 468 -4.46 -1.10 -0.07
CA PRO A 468 -4.72 -1.02 -1.52
C PRO A 468 -5.88 -0.09 -1.91
N ILE A 469 -6.64 0.47 -0.95
CA ILE A 469 -7.94 1.10 -1.23
C ILE A 469 -8.08 2.49 -0.61
N ALA A 470 -7.86 2.61 0.71
CA ALA A 470 -8.08 3.87 1.42
C ALA A 470 -6.81 4.27 2.19
N PRO A 471 -6.55 5.59 2.34
CA PRO A 471 -5.44 6.07 3.13
C PRO A 471 -5.62 5.79 4.63
N PRO A 472 -4.53 5.65 5.41
CA PRO A 472 -3.13 5.78 4.96
C PRO A 472 -2.71 4.61 4.07
N TYR A 473 -2.10 4.93 2.93
CA TYR A 473 -1.69 3.92 1.94
C TYR A 473 -0.41 3.19 2.34
N LEU A 474 0.39 3.80 3.21
CA LEU A 474 1.61 3.23 3.76
C LEU A 474 1.70 3.59 5.25
N GLU A 475 2.00 2.58 6.05
CA GLU A 475 2.30 2.71 7.46
C GLU A 475 3.70 2.15 7.74
N TYR A 476 4.39 2.80 8.67
CA TYR A 476 5.74 2.49 9.09
C TYR A 476 5.76 2.21 10.59
N SER A 477 6.28 1.05 10.96
CA SER A 477 6.30 0.58 12.35
C SER A 477 7.71 0.19 12.81
N VAL A 478 7.96 0.35 14.11
CA VAL A 478 9.18 -0.11 14.77
C VAL A 478 8.81 -1.07 15.90
N VAL A 479 9.48 -2.23 15.91
CA VAL A 479 9.33 -3.27 16.92
C VAL A 479 10.65 -3.40 17.68
N SER A 480 10.61 -3.40 19.02
CA SER A 480 11.81 -3.52 19.87
C SER A 480 12.45 -4.90 19.76
N ALA A 481 13.68 -5.07 20.27
CA ALA A 481 14.36 -6.37 20.33
C ALA A 481 13.57 -7.46 21.07
N GLU A 482 12.71 -7.07 22.02
CA GLU A 482 11.84 -7.96 22.80
C GLU A 482 10.50 -8.25 22.12
N GLY A 483 10.31 -7.81 20.86
CA GLY A 483 9.11 -8.10 20.09
C GLY A 483 7.93 -7.18 20.42
N LYS A 484 8.14 -6.01 21.03
CA LYS A 484 7.07 -5.05 21.32
C LYS A 484 6.94 -4.02 20.21
N MET A 485 5.75 -3.88 19.63
CA MET A 485 5.47 -2.79 18.71
C MET A 485 5.49 -1.44 19.46
N LEU A 486 6.50 -0.63 19.17
CA LEU A 486 6.79 0.62 19.86
C LEU A 486 5.94 1.75 19.29
N ARG A 487 5.78 1.77 17.97
CA ARG A 487 5.10 2.85 17.24
C ARG A 487 4.70 2.42 15.84
N THR A 488 3.67 3.08 15.33
CA THR A 488 3.19 3.01 13.95
C THR A 488 2.85 4.43 13.51
N VAL A 489 3.36 4.86 12.36
CA VAL A 489 3.10 6.19 11.80
C VAL A 489 2.74 6.07 10.33
N PRO A 490 1.77 6.86 9.83
CA PRO A 490 1.47 6.91 8.41
C PRO A 490 2.60 7.61 7.65
N ILE A 491 2.85 7.17 6.43
CA ILE A 491 3.73 7.83 5.45
C ILE A 491 2.87 8.24 4.26
N ASP A 492 2.91 9.52 3.91
CA ASP A 492 2.06 10.06 2.86
C ASP A 492 2.65 9.71 1.49
N ILE A 493 1.87 8.96 0.73
CA ILE A 493 2.11 8.66 -0.68
C ILE A 493 0.85 9.00 -1.51
N PRO A 494 1.01 9.41 -2.77
CA PRO A 494 -0.10 9.98 -3.55
C PRO A 494 -1.10 8.95 -4.05
N ALA A 495 -0.75 7.66 -4.03
CA ALA A 495 -1.57 6.57 -4.53
C ALA A 495 -1.28 5.27 -3.74
N PRO A 496 -2.22 4.32 -3.71
CA PRO A 496 -1.98 2.99 -3.15
C PRO A 496 -1.05 2.22 -4.10
N VAL A 497 0.20 2.05 -3.71
CA VAL A 497 1.18 1.26 -4.47
C VAL A 497 1.55 -0.02 -3.72
N MET A 498 1.94 -1.05 -4.45
CA MET A 498 2.56 -2.25 -3.89
C MET A 498 4.00 -1.92 -3.50
N MET A 499 4.22 -1.67 -2.20
CA MET A 499 5.56 -1.49 -1.64
C MET A 499 6.05 -2.82 -1.07
N HIS A 500 6.58 -3.65 -1.97
CA HIS A 500 6.95 -5.03 -1.67
C HIS A 500 8.07 -5.13 -0.62
N ASP A 501 9.17 -4.43 -0.88
CA ASP A 501 10.35 -4.38 -0.02
C ASP A 501 10.73 -2.93 0.32
N PHE A 502 11.64 -2.77 1.27
CA PHE A 502 12.18 -1.51 1.74
C PHE A 502 13.60 -1.72 2.28
N ALA A 503 14.31 -0.66 2.64
CA ALA A 503 15.66 -0.79 3.21
C ALA A 503 15.80 -0.05 4.53
N ILE A 504 16.82 -0.45 5.30
CA ILE A 504 17.28 0.29 6.47
C ILE A 504 18.77 0.56 6.31
N THR A 505 19.25 1.65 6.88
CA THR A 505 20.67 1.89 7.19
C THR A 505 20.82 1.99 8.70
N GLU A 506 21.99 2.33 9.23
CA GLU A 506 22.18 2.58 10.66
C GLU A 506 21.21 3.63 11.22
N HIS A 507 20.99 4.72 10.48
CA HIS A 507 20.17 5.86 10.91
C HIS A 507 18.92 6.09 10.08
N TYR A 508 18.71 5.44 8.94
CA TYR A 508 17.58 5.73 8.05
C TYR A 508 16.73 4.50 7.72
N THR A 509 15.51 4.77 7.29
CA THR A 509 14.61 3.82 6.61
C THR A 509 14.30 4.38 5.23
N LEU A 510 14.38 3.52 4.21
CA LEU A 510 14.17 3.85 2.80
C LEU A 510 12.89 3.16 2.31
N PHE A 511 11.93 3.94 1.83
CA PHE A 511 10.69 3.48 1.22
C PHE A 511 10.80 3.50 -0.31
N LEU A 512 10.40 2.41 -0.96
CA LEU A 512 10.52 2.23 -2.40
C LEU A 512 9.16 2.49 -3.06
N ASP A 513 8.86 3.75 -3.36
CA ASP A 513 7.60 4.16 -3.99
C ASP A 513 7.70 4.01 -5.50
N MET A 514 7.38 2.79 -5.96
CA MET A 514 7.37 2.39 -7.36
C MET A 514 5.94 2.46 -7.91
N PRO A 515 5.72 2.79 -9.19
CA PRO A 515 4.39 3.05 -9.72
C PRO A 515 3.59 1.77 -10.03
N LEU A 516 3.67 0.74 -9.18
CA LEU A 516 2.83 -0.47 -9.23
C LEU A 516 1.55 -0.23 -8.43
N VAL A 517 0.53 0.32 -9.07
CA VAL A 517 -0.65 0.92 -8.44
C VAL A 517 -1.78 -0.10 -8.26
N PHE A 518 -2.40 -0.10 -7.08
CA PHE A 518 -3.67 -0.78 -6.81
C PHE A 518 -4.86 0.06 -7.25
N SER A 519 -5.77 -0.55 -8.00
CA SER A 519 -7.01 0.09 -8.46
C SER A 519 -8.07 -0.99 -8.72
N PRO A 520 -8.78 -1.47 -7.69
CA PRO A 520 -9.75 -2.56 -7.81
C PRO A 520 -10.86 -2.32 -8.86
N MET A 521 -11.24 -1.06 -9.08
CA MET A 521 -12.27 -0.68 -10.08
C MET A 521 -11.89 -1.04 -11.53
N ARG A 522 -10.62 -1.34 -11.80
CA ARG A 522 -10.16 -1.79 -13.14
C ARG A 522 -10.80 -3.11 -13.56
N ILE A 523 -11.15 -3.97 -12.61
CA ILE A 523 -11.81 -5.23 -12.92
C ILE A 523 -13.17 -5.00 -13.59
N MET A 524 -13.87 -3.89 -13.28
CA MET A 524 -15.13 -3.51 -13.95
C MET A 524 -14.93 -3.12 -15.43
N GLN A 525 -13.69 -2.91 -15.85
CA GLN A 525 -13.30 -2.55 -17.22
C GLN A 525 -12.49 -3.67 -17.90
N ASP A 526 -12.59 -4.91 -17.40
CA ASP A 526 -11.82 -6.08 -17.86
C ASP A 526 -10.29 -5.86 -17.81
N GLN A 527 -9.80 -5.08 -16.85
CA GLN A 527 -8.39 -4.81 -16.61
C GLN A 527 -7.92 -5.39 -15.27
N LEU A 528 -6.61 -5.64 -15.15
CA LEU A 528 -6.03 -6.10 -13.88
C LEU A 528 -6.14 -5.02 -12.78
N PRO A 529 -6.44 -5.44 -11.53
CA PRO A 529 -6.55 -4.54 -10.38
C PRO A 529 -5.21 -3.95 -9.94
N ILE A 530 -4.09 -4.50 -10.40
CA ILE A 530 -2.72 -4.06 -10.09
C ILE A 530 -1.99 -3.84 -11.40
N LYS A 531 -1.36 -2.69 -11.59
CA LYS A 531 -0.66 -2.36 -12.84
C LYS A 531 0.51 -1.41 -12.61
N PHE A 532 1.56 -1.60 -13.37
CA PHE A 532 2.66 -0.65 -13.48
C PHE A 532 2.28 0.55 -14.35
N GLU A 533 2.35 1.75 -13.78
CA GLU A 533 2.10 3.03 -14.44
C GLU A 533 3.41 3.64 -14.90
N LYS A 534 3.94 3.16 -16.03
CA LYS A 534 5.24 3.55 -16.60
C LYS A 534 5.44 5.05 -16.83
N GLN A 535 4.35 5.80 -16.92
CA GLN A 535 4.35 7.26 -17.06
C GLN A 535 4.61 8.00 -15.74
N ASN A 536 4.49 7.32 -14.60
CA ASN A 536 4.74 7.90 -13.28
C ASN A 536 6.22 7.73 -12.89
N PRO A 537 6.83 8.70 -12.20
CA PRO A 537 8.21 8.57 -11.73
C PRO A 537 8.31 7.59 -10.55
N SER A 538 9.41 6.85 -10.49
CA SER A 538 9.80 6.10 -9.30
C SER A 538 10.57 7.00 -8.34
N ARG A 539 10.38 6.81 -7.03
CA ARG A 539 11.06 7.63 -6.01
C ARG A 539 11.41 6.83 -4.76
N ILE A 540 12.49 7.24 -4.09
CA ILE A 540 12.97 6.66 -2.84
C ILE A 540 12.73 7.68 -1.72
N GLY A 541 11.95 7.30 -0.71
CA GLY A 541 11.68 8.12 0.47
C GLY A 541 12.64 7.77 1.58
N ILE A 542 13.38 8.73 2.12
CA ILE A 542 14.34 8.50 3.21
C ILE A 542 13.86 9.25 4.45
N VAL A 543 13.72 8.54 5.56
CA VAL A 543 13.38 9.09 6.87
C VAL A 543 14.41 8.61 7.89
N HIS A 544 14.74 9.43 8.88
CA HIS A 544 15.54 8.95 10.01
C HIS A 544 14.77 7.82 10.71
N ARG A 545 15.47 6.80 11.21
CA ARG A 545 14.89 5.77 12.07
C ARG A 545 14.26 6.46 13.25
N HIS A 546 13.05 6.07 13.60
CA HIS A 546 12.26 6.78 14.62
C HIS A 546 11.76 8.18 14.22
N GLY A 547 11.92 8.59 12.96
CA GLY A 547 11.31 9.81 12.39
C GLY A 547 9.86 9.60 11.95
N ASP A 548 9.25 10.60 11.34
CA ASP A 548 7.89 10.49 10.79
C ASP A 548 7.78 11.21 9.45
N ASN A 549 6.56 11.21 8.89
CA ASN A 549 6.24 11.82 7.61
C ASN A 549 6.70 13.29 7.47
N ARG A 550 6.82 14.06 8.56
CA ARG A 550 7.27 15.46 8.50
C ARG A 550 8.74 15.60 8.09
N THR A 551 9.52 14.55 8.29
CA THR A 551 10.98 14.54 8.10
C THR A 551 11.41 13.71 6.90
N ILE A 552 10.46 13.10 6.18
CA ILE A 552 10.78 12.29 5.01
C ILE A 552 11.27 13.18 3.87
N ARG A 553 12.25 12.67 3.13
CA ARG A 553 12.78 13.30 1.92
C ARG A 553 12.65 12.34 0.76
N TRP A 554 12.02 12.79 -0.32
CA TRP A 554 11.81 11.99 -1.51
C TRP A 554 12.84 12.33 -2.58
N PHE A 555 13.46 11.31 -3.15
CA PHE A 555 14.47 11.42 -4.20
C PHE A 555 13.96 10.69 -5.44
N ASN A 556 13.86 11.41 -6.56
CA ASN A 556 13.42 10.81 -7.82
C ASN A 556 14.53 9.95 -8.41
N ILE A 557 14.13 8.83 -9.00
CA ILE A 557 14.98 7.96 -9.80
C ILE A 557 14.31 7.73 -11.16
N SER A 558 15.04 7.11 -12.07
CA SER A 558 14.50 6.63 -13.34
C SER A 558 13.30 5.71 -13.09
N THR A 559 12.20 5.86 -13.85
CA THR A 559 11.05 4.96 -13.70
C THR A 559 11.46 3.50 -13.88
N CYS A 560 11.21 2.71 -12.86
CA CYS A 560 11.51 1.28 -12.78
C CYS A 560 10.71 0.62 -11.65
N MET A 561 10.70 -0.71 -11.62
CA MET A 561 10.31 -1.48 -10.45
C MET A 561 11.57 -1.90 -9.68
N LEU A 562 11.63 -1.59 -8.40
CA LEU A 562 12.58 -2.19 -7.46
C LEU A 562 11.86 -3.28 -6.68
N TYR A 563 12.34 -4.52 -6.78
CA TYR A 563 11.74 -5.67 -6.13
C TYR A 563 12.41 -5.96 -4.79
N HIS A 564 13.47 -6.76 -4.78
CA HIS A 564 14.18 -7.12 -3.55
C HIS A 564 15.40 -6.25 -3.31
N VAL A 565 15.60 -5.89 -2.05
CA VAL A 565 16.76 -5.13 -1.58
C VAL A 565 17.85 -6.09 -1.13
N ALA A 566 19.06 -5.91 -1.66
CA ALA A 566 20.24 -6.60 -1.17
C ALA A 566 20.68 -6.02 0.18
N ASN A 567 20.96 -4.70 0.22
CA ASN A 567 21.25 -3.96 1.43
C ASN A 567 21.24 -2.44 1.20
N ALA A 568 21.33 -1.66 2.27
CA ALA A 568 21.62 -0.23 2.23
C ALA A 568 22.55 0.20 3.38
N TRP A 569 23.33 1.26 3.20
CA TRP A 569 24.16 1.86 4.25
C TRP A 569 24.49 3.32 3.98
N GLU A 570 25.17 3.96 4.92
CA GLU A 570 25.57 5.37 4.85
C GLU A 570 27.08 5.51 4.55
N GLU A 571 27.43 6.45 3.68
CA GLU A 571 28.82 6.85 3.40
C GLU A 571 28.94 8.37 3.33
N GLY A 572 29.36 8.99 4.44
CA GLY A 572 29.44 10.44 4.54
C GLY A 572 28.05 11.08 4.40
N ASN A 573 27.84 11.87 3.34
CA ASN A 573 26.56 12.52 3.05
C ASN A 573 25.69 11.72 2.06
N GLU A 574 26.06 10.48 1.75
CA GLU A 574 25.33 9.64 0.80
C GLU A 574 24.72 8.42 1.51
N VAL A 575 23.54 8.03 1.05
CA VAL A 575 22.97 6.72 1.31
C VAL A 575 23.20 5.85 0.10
N VAL A 576 23.80 4.68 0.30
CA VAL A 576 23.98 3.66 -0.73
C VAL A 576 22.87 2.63 -0.58
N LEU A 577 22.17 2.32 -1.68
CA LEU A 577 21.15 1.27 -1.75
C LEU A 577 21.53 0.31 -2.87
N ILE A 578 21.44 -0.99 -2.60
CA ILE A 578 21.56 -2.03 -3.61
C ILE A 578 20.23 -2.78 -3.68
N ALA A 579 19.61 -2.78 -4.85
CA ALA A 579 18.33 -3.42 -5.07
C ALA A 579 18.22 -4.01 -6.48
N THR A 580 17.42 -5.06 -6.60
CA THR A 580 17.08 -5.64 -7.89
C THR A 580 16.07 -4.76 -8.62
N ARG A 581 16.42 -4.37 -9.84
CA ARG A 581 15.65 -3.50 -10.72
C ARG A 581 15.13 -4.27 -11.92
N ALA A 582 13.88 -4.01 -12.28
CA ALA A 582 13.32 -4.26 -13.60
C ALA A 582 12.86 -2.93 -14.23
N PRO A 583 13.08 -2.71 -15.55
CA PRO A 583 12.62 -1.48 -16.22
C PRO A 583 11.10 -1.38 -16.35
N ASP A 584 10.40 -2.51 -16.25
CA ASP A 584 8.94 -2.66 -16.30
C ASP A 584 8.56 -3.86 -15.41
N THR A 585 7.26 -4.04 -15.11
CA THR A 585 6.79 -5.27 -14.45
C THR A 585 5.57 -5.90 -15.12
N TYR A 586 5.66 -7.21 -15.29
CA TYR A 586 4.65 -8.10 -15.83
C TYR A 586 4.29 -9.22 -14.85
N LEU A 587 4.65 -9.05 -13.56
CA LEU A 587 4.50 -10.05 -12.49
C LEU A 587 3.14 -10.79 -12.51
N PHE A 588 2.06 -10.10 -12.86
CA PHE A 588 0.70 -10.62 -12.82
C PHE A 588 0.13 -11.09 -14.18
N ILE A 589 0.91 -11.02 -15.26
CA ILE A 589 0.49 -11.44 -16.61
C ILE A 589 1.55 -12.38 -17.20
N PRO A 590 1.26 -13.68 -17.35
CA PRO A 590 2.10 -14.60 -18.07
C PRO A 590 2.30 -14.09 -19.49
N GLN A 591 3.56 -13.96 -19.88
CA GLN A 591 3.91 -13.55 -21.22
C GLN A 591 3.88 -14.75 -22.16
N LYS A 592 3.42 -14.55 -23.39
CA LYS A 592 3.55 -15.57 -24.44
C LYS A 592 4.94 -15.47 -25.05
N ASP A 593 5.63 -16.61 -25.11
CA ASP A 593 6.85 -16.70 -25.90
C ASP A 593 6.45 -16.77 -27.39
N ASN A 594 6.63 -15.66 -28.10
CA ASN A 594 6.27 -15.55 -29.51
C ASN A 594 7.36 -16.11 -30.44
N GLY A 595 8.45 -16.70 -29.91
CA GLY A 595 9.52 -17.34 -30.69
C GLY A 595 10.39 -16.37 -31.51
N GLU A 596 10.06 -15.08 -31.53
CA GLU A 596 10.93 -14.02 -32.02
C GLU A 596 11.91 -13.68 -30.88
N GLY A 597 13.15 -14.14 -30.98
CA GLY A 597 14.22 -13.94 -29.98
C GLY A 597 14.64 -12.49 -29.75
N GLY A 598 13.69 -11.59 -29.46
CA GLY A 598 13.89 -10.22 -29.07
C GLY A 598 14.10 -10.08 -27.56
N ASP A 599 14.98 -9.16 -27.18
CA ASP A 599 15.33 -8.82 -25.80
C ASP A 599 14.25 -8.00 -25.05
N THR A 600 13.10 -7.76 -25.67
CA THR A 600 12.23 -6.63 -25.31
C THR A 600 10.99 -6.97 -24.51
N GLU A 601 10.64 -8.26 -24.34
CA GLU A 601 9.38 -8.61 -23.66
C GLU A 601 9.57 -9.24 -22.28
N PHE A 602 10.66 -9.96 -21.97
CA PHE A 602 10.80 -10.69 -20.69
C PHE A 602 11.39 -9.84 -19.53
N GLU A 603 10.91 -10.02 -18.30
CA GLU A 603 11.46 -9.34 -17.13
C GLU A 603 12.92 -9.76 -16.90
N HIS A 604 13.85 -8.84 -17.18
CA HIS A 604 15.26 -8.99 -16.87
C HIS A 604 15.58 -8.20 -15.60
N PHE A 605 15.69 -8.94 -14.51
CA PHE A 605 16.04 -8.43 -13.21
C PHE A 605 17.55 -8.20 -13.12
N ARG A 606 17.96 -7.05 -12.62
CA ARG A 606 19.38 -6.65 -12.54
C ARG A 606 19.67 -5.98 -11.21
N LEU A 607 20.80 -6.31 -10.60
CA LEU A 607 21.26 -5.62 -9.40
C LEU A 607 21.79 -4.23 -9.74
N TYR A 608 21.20 -3.20 -9.13
CA TYR A 608 21.61 -1.81 -9.27
C TYR A 608 22.09 -1.26 -7.93
N LEU A 609 23.13 -0.42 -8.00
CA LEU A 609 23.62 0.40 -6.91
C LEU A 609 23.16 1.84 -7.12
N TYR A 610 22.51 2.38 -6.10
CA TYR A 610 22.03 3.75 -6.02
C TYR A 610 22.86 4.50 -4.99
N ARG A 611 23.47 5.63 -5.37
CA ARG A 611 24.10 6.56 -4.43
C ARG A 611 23.26 7.82 -4.34
N ILE A 612 22.65 8.05 -3.18
CA ILE A 612 21.68 9.10 -2.93
C ILE A 612 22.34 10.16 -2.07
N ASN A 613 22.67 11.31 -2.65
CA ASN A 613 23.33 12.39 -1.92
C ASN A 613 22.30 13.21 -1.13
N LEU A 614 22.37 13.11 0.21
CA LEU A 614 21.44 13.79 1.10
C LEU A 614 21.66 15.31 1.13
N ALA A 615 22.84 15.83 0.77
CA ALA A 615 23.05 17.28 0.75
C ALA A 615 22.49 17.92 -0.53
N THR A 616 22.73 17.30 -1.68
CA THR A 616 22.41 17.89 -3.00
C THR A 616 21.09 17.40 -3.59
N GLY A 617 20.55 16.26 -3.13
CA GLY A 617 19.38 15.63 -3.73
C GLY A 617 19.68 14.77 -4.96
N VAL A 618 20.94 14.73 -5.42
CA VAL A 618 21.34 13.97 -6.63
C VAL A 618 21.38 12.47 -6.33
N VAL A 619 20.77 11.68 -7.21
CA VAL A 619 20.86 10.21 -7.21
C VAL A 619 21.70 9.74 -8.40
N LYS A 620 22.68 8.88 -8.14
CA LYS A 620 23.43 8.16 -9.18
C LYS A 620 22.98 6.71 -9.20
N GLU A 621 22.67 6.20 -10.38
CA GLU A 621 22.23 4.82 -10.60
C GLU A 621 23.29 4.06 -11.41
N GLN A 622 23.70 2.88 -10.95
CA GLN A 622 24.73 2.08 -11.59
C GLN A 622 24.34 0.60 -11.61
N LEU A 623 24.37 -0.03 -12.78
CA LEU A 623 24.30 -1.48 -12.91
C LEU A 623 25.55 -2.12 -12.28
N LEU A 624 25.38 -3.08 -11.36
CA LEU A 624 26.51 -3.68 -10.63
C LEU A 624 27.35 -4.65 -11.48
N ASN A 625 26.76 -5.27 -12.49
CA ASN A 625 27.46 -6.22 -13.35
C ASN A 625 27.47 -5.76 -14.80
N SER A 626 28.67 -5.48 -15.33
CA SER A 626 28.85 -5.08 -16.73
C SER A 626 28.50 -6.16 -17.75
N ASN A 627 28.47 -7.43 -17.33
CA ASN A 627 28.11 -8.57 -18.20
C ASN A 627 26.59 -8.75 -18.35
N ASP A 628 25.80 -7.83 -17.80
CA ASP A 628 24.35 -7.80 -17.90
C ASP A 628 23.64 -9.11 -17.50
N THR A 629 24.22 -9.83 -16.53
CA THR A 629 23.66 -11.10 -16.06
C THR A 629 22.38 -10.84 -15.27
N ALA A 630 21.28 -11.42 -15.76
CA ALA A 630 19.99 -11.32 -15.09
C ALA A 630 19.97 -12.11 -13.78
N THR A 631 19.43 -11.50 -12.73
CA THR A 631 19.54 -11.99 -11.35
C THR A 631 18.40 -11.51 -10.48
N GLU A 632 18.02 -12.32 -9.49
CA GLU A 632 17.05 -11.96 -8.46
C GLU A 632 17.37 -12.63 -7.12
N PHE A 633 16.54 -12.46 -6.09
CA PHE A 633 16.73 -12.95 -4.73
C PHE A 633 18.11 -12.58 -4.15
N PRO A 634 18.43 -11.27 -4.06
CA PRO A 634 19.68 -10.82 -3.51
C PRO A 634 19.74 -11.07 -2.00
N ARG A 635 20.93 -11.40 -1.52
CA ARG A 635 21.23 -11.81 -0.15
C ARG A 635 22.59 -11.30 0.28
N ILE A 636 22.76 -11.13 1.58
CA ILE A 636 24.00 -10.76 2.23
C ILE A 636 24.22 -11.67 3.44
N ASN A 637 25.31 -11.47 4.16
CA ASN A 637 25.35 -11.86 5.56
C ASN A 637 24.39 -10.95 6.36
N ASP A 638 23.30 -11.53 6.88
CA ASP A 638 22.21 -10.77 7.53
C ASP A 638 22.69 -9.96 8.76
N ASP A 639 23.83 -10.33 9.38
CA ASP A 639 24.48 -9.56 10.45
C ASP A 639 24.91 -8.15 10.00
N LEU A 640 25.00 -7.92 8.69
CA LEU A 640 25.34 -6.63 8.08
C LEU A 640 24.12 -5.88 7.54
N THR A 641 22.89 -6.31 7.84
CA THR A 641 21.68 -5.58 7.42
C THR A 641 21.72 -4.13 7.90
N GLY A 642 21.65 -3.19 6.95
CA GLY A 642 21.75 -1.76 7.21
C GLY A 642 23.16 -1.25 7.50
N ARG A 643 24.21 -2.05 7.24
CA ARG A 643 25.62 -1.69 7.38
C ARG A 643 26.35 -1.94 6.06
N LYS A 644 27.55 -1.36 5.94
CA LYS A 644 28.38 -1.56 4.74
C LYS A 644 28.75 -3.03 4.60
N THR A 645 28.63 -3.53 3.38
CA THR A 645 28.92 -4.91 2.97
C THR A 645 29.77 -4.88 1.72
N ARG A 646 30.61 -5.90 1.56
CA ARG A 646 31.42 -6.16 0.37
C ARG A 646 30.79 -7.22 -0.53
N TYR A 647 30.14 -8.23 0.04
CA TYR A 647 29.65 -9.38 -0.71
C TYR A 647 28.14 -9.41 -0.79
N VAL A 648 27.61 -9.45 -2.02
CA VAL A 648 26.20 -9.70 -2.30
C VAL A 648 26.11 -11.03 -3.03
N TYR A 649 25.16 -11.86 -2.63
CA TYR A 649 24.80 -13.10 -3.30
C TYR A 649 23.46 -12.93 -3.97
N ALA A 650 23.21 -13.61 -5.07
CA ALA A 650 21.91 -13.60 -5.72
C ALA A 650 21.73 -14.84 -6.58
N SER A 651 20.50 -15.14 -6.96
CA SER A 651 20.20 -16.24 -7.87
C SER A 651 20.28 -15.77 -9.33
N ARG A 652 20.90 -16.56 -10.19
CA ARG A 652 21.03 -16.30 -11.63
C ARG A 652 19.75 -16.72 -12.33
N GLN A 653 19.18 -15.81 -13.13
CA GLN A 653 17.99 -16.11 -13.92
C GLN A 653 18.35 -16.96 -15.14
N ALA A 654 17.60 -18.05 -15.35
CA ALA A 654 17.70 -18.91 -16.52
C ALA A 654 16.97 -18.24 -17.71
N THR A 655 17.59 -17.23 -18.32
CA THR A 655 16.96 -16.40 -19.39
C THR A 655 16.54 -17.18 -20.63
N TYR A 656 17.03 -18.42 -20.78
CA TYR A 656 16.67 -19.36 -21.84
C TYR A 656 15.41 -20.22 -21.55
N MET A 657 14.86 -20.17 -20.33
CA MET A 657 13.69 -20.94 -19.89
C MET A 657 12.39 -20.11 -19.86
N ARG A 658 12.16 -19.30 -20.89
CA ARG A 658 10.97 -18.44 -20.98
C ARG A 658 9.69 -19.29 -21.22
N PRO A 659 8.52 -18.83 -20.75
CA PRO A 659 8.29 -17.61 -19.96
C PRO A 659 8.45 -17.81 -18.44
N ARG A 660 8.96 -18.96 -17.97
CA ARG A 660 8.98 -19.27 -16.53
C ARG A 660 10.17 -18.59 -15.88
N LEU A 661 9.95 -17.91 -14.76
CA LEU A 661 11.05 -17.41 -13.93
C LEU A 661 11.71 -18.60 -13.21
N LEU A 662 12.74 -19.17 -13.84
CA LEU A 662 13.57 -20.21 -13.28
C LEU A 662 14.97 -19.67 -12.99
N LEU A 663 15.65 -20.24 -12.00
CA LEU A 663 16.97 -19.80 -11.55
C LEU A 663 17.95 -20.96 -11.66
N ASP A 664 19.03 -20.84 -12.44
CA ASP A 664 19.94 -21.95 -12.78
C ASP A 664 21.32 -21.90 -12.11
N GLY A 665 21.54 -20.93 -11.22
CA GLY A 665 22.78 -20.82 -10.47
C GLY A 665 22.73 -19.74 -9.39
N LEU A 666 23.87 -19.56 -8.72
CA LEU A 666 24.12 -18.48 -7.77
C LEU A 666 25.20 -17.55 -8.31
N LEU A 667 25.11 -16.29 -7.93
CA LEU A 667 26.08 -15.24 -8.21
C LEU A 667 26.67 -14.75 -6.88
N LYS A 668 27.98 -14.48 -6.88
CA LYS A 668 28.66 -13.74 -5.81
C LYS A 668 29.26 -12.48 -6.42
N TYR A 669 28.80 -11.33 -5.95
CA TYR A 669 29.33 -10.02 -6.28
C TYR A 669 30.33 -9.60 -5.21
N ASP A 670 31.51 -9.14 -5.63
CA ASP A 670 32.47 -8.46 -4.76
C ASP A 670 32.44 -6.97 -5.11
N LEU A 671 31.80 -6.17 -4.25
CA LEU A 671 31.56 -4.75 -4.46
C LEU A 671 32.84 -3.90 -4.40
N GLU A 672 33.92 -4.42 -3.81
CA GLU A 672 35.21 -3.71 -3.78
C GLU A 672 36.00 -3.93 -5.07
N THR A 673 36.00 -5.15 -5.60
CA THR A 673 36.75 -5.47 -6.83
C THR A 673 35.92 -5.31 -8.10
N GLY A 674 34.59 -5.23 -7.99
CA GLY A 674 33.65 -5.25 -9.11
C GLY A 674 33.53 -6.61 -9.80
N SER A 675 34.11 -7.67 -9.22
CA SER A 675 34.09 -9.00 -9.81
C SER A 675 32.79 -9.74 -9.49
N THR A 676 32.39 -10.64 -10.40
CA THR A 676 31.24 -11.52 -10.20
C THR A 676 31.67 -12.96 -10.47
N GLN A 677 31.32 -13.86 -9.56
CA GLN A 677 31.53 -15.30 -9.69
C GLN A 677 30.20 -16.02 -9.81
N VAL A 678 30.21 -17.20 -10.44
CA VAL A 678 29.01 -17.98 -10.72
C VAL A 678 29.18 -19.40 -10.19
N HIS A 679 28.14 -19.91 -9.53
CA HIS A 679 27.96 -21.33 -9.24
C HIS A 679 26.78 -21.85 -10.06
N GLU A 680 27.06 -22.71 -11.04
CA GLU A 680 26.01 -23.28 -11.87
C GLU A 680 25.44 -24.54 -11.21
N PHE A 681 24.11 -24.65 -11.18
CA PHE A 681 23.48 -25.87 -10.69
C PHE A 681 23.64 -27.04 -11.67
N GLY A 682 23.90 -26.73 -12.94
CA GLY A 682 24.01 -27.70 -14.02
C GLY A 682 22.70 -27.84 -14.81
N ARG A 683 22.79 -28.51 -15.97
CA ARG A 683 21.71 -28.57 -16.95
C ARG A 683 20.42 -29.18 -16.37
N GLY A 684 19.30 -28.48 -16.54
CA GLY A 684 17.98 -28.95 -16.13
C GLY A 684 17.74 -28.88 -14.61
N ARG A 685 18.61 -28.17 -13.88
CA ARG A 685 18.51 -28.00 -12.44
C ARG A 685 18.22 -26.53 -12.12
N PHE A 686 17.22 -26.31 -11.28
CA PHE A 686 16.73 -24.97 -10.99
C PHE A 686 16.50 -24.78 -9.50
N GLY A 687 17.01 -23.68 -8.96
CA GLY A 687 16.93 -23.32 -7.55
C GLY A 687 15.90 -22.23 -7.26
N GLY A 688 16.03 -21.66 -6.07
CA GLY A 688 15.26 -20.52 -5.60
C GLY A 688 16.19 -19.49 -4.96
N ASP A 689 15.65 -18.80 -3.96
CA ASP A 689 16.41 -17.98 -3.04
C ASP A 689 17.56 -18.77 -2.38
N SER A 690 18.61 -18.07 -1.98
CA SER A 690 19.72 -18.63 -1.20
C SER A 690 19.73 -18.01 0.19
N VAL A 691 20.37 -18.65 1.16
CA VAL A 691 20.48 -18.10 2.51
C VAL A 691 21.91 -18.24 2.97
N PHE A 692 22.47 -17.16 3.51
CA PHE A 692 23.79 -17.17 4.10
C PHE A 692 23.70 -17.70 5.54
N ALA A 693 24.43 -18.77 5.84
CA ALA A 693 24.66 -19.24 7.19
C ALA A 693 26.11 -18.91 7.59
N PRO A 694 26.31 -17.97 8.55
CA PRO A 694 27.65 -17.63 9.01
C PRO A 694 28.29 -18.82 9.71
N ARG A 695 29.59 -19.02 9.49
CA ARG A 695 30.39 -19.95 10.30
C ARG A 695 30.47 -19.42 11.74
N PRO A 696 30.25 -20.24 12.77
CA PRO A 696 30.46 -19.81 14.15
C PRO A 696 31.89 -19.27 14.36
N GLY A 697 32.01 -18.04 14.85
CA GLY A 697 33.30 -17.37 15.04
C GLY A 697 33.97 -16.83 13.76
N ALA A 698 33.22 -16.72 12.66
CA ALA A 698 33.69 -16.10 11.42
C ALA A 698 34.28 -14.69 11.67
N THR A 699 35.40 -14.39 11.02
CA THR A 699 36.04 -13.07 11.06
C THR A 699 36.01 -12.34 9.72
N SER A 700 35.69 -13.02 8.61
CA SER A 700 35.44 -12.40 7.31
C SER A 700 33.96 -12.46 6.97
N GLU A 701 33.48 -11.45 6.25
CA GLU A 701 32.07 -11.27 5.89
C GLU A 701 31.47 -12.49 5.18
N ASP A 702 32.23 -13.15 4.32
CA ASP A 702 31.83 -14.30 3.50
C ASP A 702 32.22 -15.66 4.09
N ASP A 703 32.73 -15.73 5.32
CA ASP A 703 33.08 -17.01 5.96
C ASP A 703 31.83 -17.73 6.48
N GLY A 704 31.27 -18.56 5.62
CA GLY A 704 30.05 -19.30 5.87
C GLY A 704 29.65 -20.14 4.66
N TRP A 705 28.36 -20.43 4.58
CA TRP A 705 27.79 -21.22 3.49
C TRP A 705 26.54 -20.56 2.93
N LEU A 706 26.32 -20.80 1.64
CA LEU A 706 25.02 -20.53 1.00
C LEU A 706 24.22 -21.82 0.95
N LEU A 707 22.99 -21.76 1.45
CA LEU A 707 22.03 -22.85 1.40
C LEU A 707 20.92 -22.51 0.41
N THR A 708 20.64 -23.40 -0.55
CA THR A 708 19.56 -23.19 -1.53
C THR A 708 18.90 -24.51 -1.95
N MET A 709 17.57 -24.49 -2.04
CA MET A 709 16.78 -25.64 -2.48
C MET A 709 16.79 -25.71 -4.01
N VAL A 710 17.23 -26.84 -4.57
CA VAL A 710 17.34 -27.08 -6.01
C VAL A 710 16.48 -28.26 -6.42
N TRP A 711 15.72 -28.08 -7.51
CA TRP A 711 14.99 -29.11 -8.22
C TRP A 711 15.79 -29.59 -9.43
N ASP A 712 16.04 -30.88 -9.50
CA ASP A 712 16.54 -31.55 -10.71
C ASP A 712 15.36 -32.08 -11.52
N ALA A 713 15.08 -31.43 -12.66
CA ALA A 713 13.95 -31.78 -13.50
C ALA A 713 14.14 -33.11 -14.24
N LEU A 714 15.39 -33.53 -14.47
CA LEU A 714 15.71 -34.80 -15.14
C LEU A 714 15.57 -35.97 -14.16
N ALA A 715 16.13 -35.83 -12.96
CA ALA A 715 16.04 -36.84 -11.91
C ALA A 715 14.69 -36.83 -11.18
N LYS A 716 13.90 -35.76 -11.34
CA LYS A 716 12.66 -35.48 -10.61
C LYS A 716 12.85 -35.53 -9.09
N LYS A 717 13.92 -34.90 -8.59
CA LYS A 717 14.28 -34.86 -7.17
C LYS A 717 14.63 -33.45 -6.72
N SER A 718 14.32 -33.13 -5.47
CA SER A 718 14.78 -31.91 -4.81
C SER A 718 15.96 -32.21 -3.89
N GLU A 719 16.84 -31.24 -3.72
CA GLU A 719 17.97 -31.30 -2.80
C GLU A 719 18.30 -29.92 -2.24
N LEU A 720 18.80 -29.89 -1.00
CA LEU A 720 19.38 -28.68 -0.42
C LEU A 720 20.89 -28.69 -0.72
N LEU A 721 21.36 -27.68 -1.46
CA LEU A 721 22.77 -27.46 -1.70
C LEU A 721 23.39 -26.67 -0.55
N VAL A 722 24.60 -27.05 -0.16
CA VAL A 722 25.45 -26.30 0.78
C VAL A 722 26.72 -25.92 0.03
N VAL A 723 26.86 -24.64 -0.30
CA VAL A 723 27.97 -24.09 -1.10
C VAL A 723 28.87 -23.25 -0.21
N ASP A 724 30.20 -23.38 -0.31
CA ASP A 724 31.14 -22.52 0.40
C ASP A 724 31.02 -21.09 -0.14
N ALA A 725 30.64 -20.15 0.74
CA ALA A 725 30.38 -18.77 0.34
C ALA A 725 31.66 -18.00 -0.02
N ARG A 726 32.84 -18.46 0.41
CA ARG A 726 34.14 -17.89 0.02
C ARG A 726 34.55 -18.32 -1.39
N ASN A 727 34.37 -19.60 -1.70
CA ASN A 727 34.68 -20.18 -3.00
C ASN A 727 33.43 -20.77 -3.67
N ILE A 728 32.55 -19.89 -4.15
CA ILE A 728 31.29 -20.31 -4.75
C ILE A 728 31.50 -21.13 -6.03
N THR A 729 32.64 -20.99 -6.72
CA THR A 729 32.93 -21.72 -7.97
C THR A 729 33.29 -23.19 -7.77
N ALA A 730 33.56 -23.61 -6.52
CA ALA A 730 33.79 -25.00 -6.19
C ALA A 730 32.48 -25.83 -6.27
N PRO A 731 32.58 -27.17 -6.39
CA PRO A 731 31.44 -28.05 -6.16
C PRO A 731 30.82 -27.79 -4.77
N PRO A 732 29.50 -28.03 -4.59
CA PRO A 732 28.88 -27.94 -3.27
C PRO A 732 29.60 -28.80 -2.24
N VAL A 733 29.80 -28.28 -1.04
CA VAL A 733 30.41 -28.99 0.10
C VAL A 733 29.57 -30.21 0.48
N ALA A 734 28.24 -30.03 0.44
CA ALA A 734 27.28 -31.09 0.62
C ALA A 734 26.03 -30.87 -0.23
N ARG A 735 25.36 -31.98 -0.54
CA ARG A 735 24.03 -32.03 -1.14
C ARG A 735 23.15 -32.94 -0.30
N ILE A 736 22.08 -32.39 0.26
CA ILE A 736 21.15 -33.14 1.10
C ILE A 736 19.95 -33.52 0.24
N ILE A 737 19.74 -34.80 0.01
CA ILE A 737 18.68 -35.29 -0.87
C ILE A 737 17.34 -35.25 -0.13
N MET A 738 16.35 -34.55 -0.71
CA MET A 738 15.04 -34.44 -0.08
C MET A 738 14.25 -35.74 -0.20
N PRO A 739 13.48 -36.11 0.84
CA PRO A 739 12.68 -37.33 0.86
C PRO A 739 11.44 -37.28 -0.05
N GLN A 740 11.10 -36.09 -0.55
CA GLN A 740 10.05 -35.85 -1.52
C GLN A 740 10.38 -34.63 -2.39
N ARG A 741 9.57 -34.39 -3.43
CA ARG A 741 9.63 -33.14 -4.20
C ARG A 741 9.33 -31.95 -3.29
N VAL A 742 10.10 -30.88 -3.48
CA VAL A 742 9.91 -29.57 -2.87
C VAL A 742 9.58 -28.59 -3.99
N PRO A 743 8.32 -28.10 -4.07
CA PRO A 743 7.94 -27.12 -5.09
C PRO A 743 8.78 -25.85 -5.02
N TYR A 744 8.83 -25.10 -6.12
CA TYR A 744 9.41 -23.76 -6.09
C TYR A 744 8.64 -22.91 -5.07
N GLY A 745 9.39 -22.18 -4.24
CA GLY A 745 8.82 -21.24 -3.29
C GLY A 745 9.45 -19.87 -3.42
N PHE A 746 9.29 -19.06 -2.38
CA PHE A 746 9.77 -17.70 -2.33
C PHE A 746 11.00 -17.64 -1.43
N HIS A 747 10.87 -17.07 -0.23
CA HIS A 747 12.04 -16.73 0.58
C HIS A 747 12.52 -17.85 1.49
N GLY A 748 13.85 -17.95 1.57
CA GLY A 748 14.55 -18.75 2.55
C GLY A 748 14.90 -17.96 3.82
N ASN A 749 15.13 -18.68 4.93
CA ASN A 749 15.72 -18.14 6.15
C ASN A 749 16.59 -19.19 6.85
N TRP A 750 17.57 -18.76 7.65
CA TRP A 750 18.45 -19.62 8.44
C TRP A 750 18.36 -19.21 9.90
N VAL A 751 17.97 -20.16 10.75
CA VAL A 751 17.94 -19.96 12.20
C VAL A 751 18.98 -20.88 12.83
N SER A 752 20.07 -20.29 13.32
CA SER A 752 21.13 -21.04 13.99
C SER A 752 20.65 -21.69 15.30
N GLU A 753 21.34 -22.74 15.72
CA GLU A 753 21.10 -23.35 17.03
C GLU A 753 21.26 -22.34 18.18
N ALA A 754 22.21 -21.42 18.06
CA ALA A 754 22.42 -20.35 19.04
C ALA A 754 21.21 -19.41 19.15
N GLN A 755 20.62 -18.99 18.02
CA GLN A 755 19.39 -18.17 18.03
C GLN A 755 18.20 -18.91 18.62
N MET A 756 18.07 -20.22 18.38
CA MET A 756 16.98 -21.01 18.96
C MET A 756 17.14 -21.21 20.48
N ALA A 757 18.37 -21.17 21.00
CA ALA A 757 18.67 -21.35 22.42
C ALA A 757 18.34 -20.12 23.28
N THR A 758 18.19 -18.92 22.69
CA THR A 758 17.87 -17.67 23.41
C THR A 758 16.37 -17.48 23.69
N ARG A 759 15.59 -18.57 23.73
CA ARG A 759 14.14 -18.56 23.93
C ARG A 759 13.68 -18.23 25.34
#